data_AF-A0A093GIP2-F1
#
_entry.id   AF-A0A093GIP2-F1
#
_cell.length_a   1.000
_cell.length_b   1.000
_cell.length_c   1.000
_cell.angle_alpha   90.00
_cell.angle_beta   90.00
_cell.angle_gamma   90.00
#
_symmetry.space_group_name_H-M   'P 1'
#
loop_
_entity.id
_entity.type
_entity.pdbx_description
1 polymer ?
#
loop_
_entity_poly.entity_id
_entity_poly.type
_entity_poly.pdbx_seq_one_letter_code
_entity_poly.pdbx_strand_id
1 'polypeptide(L)'
;RERRRKKIDALYKYIFEILSVRLGLDLPTVEEMILDAPSFEAFDSFFAKGGSKALKIFYQEGDAPGIECGRTIAGLGEENKMMQFYVDDTPDTFVGLCLFFVRCRNDSPINMKTIHEDIFFGVLDATEGLLRGVKKMIGKVFLPAILATNNWGTLNQAKQVTKEKQIFVEKINKYLSFLEGAILSIEGTVELKKVDDINFSKLQSFERITAAANNPDMVHQLEEVLMMWYKQIEQVLMENKLTREEVDSDPLSELEYWKFMSAKFNFIIEQIQGPNCKAVINVLNVGHSKLLRMWQDLEARITDAANESKDNVKYLRTLEKVCQPLYSYDVVMTRGIPNLINAIRMIHNVSRYYNTSERMTPLFIKVTNQMITTCRAHITDGGLSCIWEQETSTVTEKIKDCIFLLKEYQKCFQEAKNEILESLGERRNTFEGSEMHINRKSEAFCRRLEKITEIITVVETFSALSLSTIEGIDAMAVKFNKIYQSVQKKKYDILDLRKRDFDVDFVAFMTKIQGLEMQIQAFMRTCFERILSSQHALQLLQRFQNLRMPCLQEETVHTIGCILQHYVGELEATKKLYEIQKDAPPLPRNMPPVAGKILWARQLFRRINEPISYFHKKSDILASPEGKAVVQLYNRIAYVLVEFEIIYHHAWMKEMSQLQHPLQATVFVRHPETGNETKCMIKLGLEIPEQAKKIVKLENNLKSIKTHLEDLIQSYEELCQETPNYFANIMAPKMQKMEAVLRQGLTMLTWSSVSLESFFQEADQVLYMYRQFLKKVNDLSEVKIDLILEEISNTLLIVLPADGPTEVENMLTCNEAYTEERAELLNQKSMRIEDAVQELISVFEKHYEIKLSKEASEKHVLPVQEKHIAFEKIEEERENNIPSSLQSDNNKDSDKEDEFKKKCKELVAYFSHQLLESLQKATQLSLDSLKKRI
;
A
#
# COMPACT_ATOMS: atom_id res chain seq x y z
N ARG A 1 -44.68 -68.18 -5.48
CA ARG A 1 -45.28 -66.94 -6.03
C ARG A 1 -46.23 -66.23 -5.04
N GLU A 2 -47.35 -66.82 -4.62
CA GLU A 2 -48.35 -66.12 -3.76
C GLU A 2 -47.80 -65.57 -2.43
N ARG A 3 -46.89 -66.29 -1.76
CA ARG A 3 -46.21 -65.80 -0.55
C ARG A 3 -45.40 -64.52 -0.81
N ARG A 4 -44.75 -64.41 -1.97
CA ARG A 4 -44.00 -63.21 -2.40
C ARG A 4 -44.96 -62.06 -2.71
N ARG A 5 -46.09 -62.35 -3.39
CA ARG A 5 -47.15 -61.35 -3.65
C ARG A 5 -47.74 -60.76 -2.36
N LYS A 6 -47.89 -61.56 -1.29
CA LYS A 6 -48.35 -61.07 0.03
C LYS A 6 -47.31 -60.21 0.78
N LYS A 7 -46.03 -60.29 0.42
CA LYS A 7 -44.94 -59.49 1.02
C LYS A 7 -44.80 -58.09 0.40
N ILE A 8 -45.39 -57.84 -0.77
CA ILE A 8 -45.31 -56.54 -1.45
C ILE A 8 -46.07 -55.52 -0.63
N ASP A 9 -45.33 -54.69 0.11
CA ASP A 9 -45.85 -53.56 0.87
C ASP A 9 -45.65 -52.23 0.13
N ALA A 10 -45.93 -51.11 0.81
CA ALA A 10 -45.79 -49.79 0.22
C ALA A 10 -44.35 -49.42 -0.17
N LEU A 11 -43.32 -50.00 0.48
CA LEU A 11 -41.91 -49.76 0.16
C LEU A 11 -41.52 -50.44 -1.16
N TYR A 12 -42.01 -51.66 -1.38
CA TYR A 12 -41.84 -52.37 -2.65
C TYR A 12 -42.53 -51.60 -3.80
N LYS A 13 -43.77 -51.15 -3.58
CA LYS A 13 -44.53 -50.41 -4.59
C LYS A 13 -43.87 -49.10 -5.00
N TYR A 14 -43.24 -48.39 -4.07
CA TYR A 14 -42.46 -47.20 -4.39
C TYR A 14 -41.34 -47.47 -5.40
N ILE A 15 -40.60 -48.58 -5.22
CA ILE A 15 -39.56 -49.00 -6.18
C ILE A 15 -40.19 -49.38 -7.53
N PHE A 16 -41.33 -50.08 -7.51
CA PHE A 16 -42.01 -50.51 -8.74
C PHE A 16 -42.56 -49.33 -9.56
N GLU A 17 -43.06 -48.29 -8.90
CA GLU A 17 -43.50 -47.05 -9.55
C GLU A 17 -42.33 -46.36 -10.28
N ILE A 18 -41.15 -46.29 -9.65
CA ILE A 18 -39.95 -45.73 -10.29
C ILE A 18 -39.52 -46.56 -11.50
N LEU A 19 -39.56 -47.89 -11.40
CA LEU A 19 -39.24 -48.80 -12.51
C LEU A 19 -40.25 -48.65 -13.66
N SER A 20 -41.55 -48.57 -13.34
CA SER A 20 -42.64 -48.37 -14.29
C SER A 20 -42.46 -47.07 -15.09
N VAL A 21 -42.23 -45.96 -14.40
CA VAL A 21 -42.00 -44.65 -15.03
C VAL A 21 -40.74 -44.66 -15.91
N ARG A 22 -39.66 -45.31 -15.45
CA ARG A 22 -38.39 -45.28 -16.19
C ARG A 22 -38.41 -46.15 -17.44
N LEU A 23 -39.10 -47.28 -17.40
CA LEU A 23 -39.15 -48.24 -18.51
C LEU A 23 -40.37 -48.04 -19.43
N GLY A 24 -41.33 -47.19 -19.04
CA GLY A 24 -42.57 -46.97 -19.79
C GLY A 24 -43.52 -48.17 -19.72
N LEU A 25 -43.36 -49.03 -18.72
CA LEU A 25 -44.20 -50.20 -18.46
C LEU A 25 -45.31 -49.84 -17.48
N ASP A 26 -46.47 -50.47 -17.56
CA ASP A 26 -47.53 -50.32 -16.57
C ASP A 26 -47.17 -51.03 -15.24
N LEU A 27 -47.61 -50.47 -14.11
CA LEU A 27 -47.30 -50.97 -12.77
C LEU A 27 -47.65 -52.46 -12.58
N PRO A 28 -48.79 -52.98 -13.06
CA PRO A 28 -49.10 -54.41 -12.98
C PRO A 28 -48.10 -55.31 -13.72
N THR A 29 -47.60 -54.88 -14.88
CA THR A 29 -46.58 -55.62 -15.64
C THR A 29 -45.26 -55.66 -14.88
N VAL A 30 -44.84 -54.55 -14.27
CA VAL A 30 -43.62 -54.51 -13.44
C VAL A 30 -43.75 -55.43 -12.22
N GLU A 31 -44.90 -55.40 -11.53
CA GLU A 31 -45.18 -56.30 -10.40
C GLU A 31 -45.10 -57.78 -10.81
N GLU A 32 -45.68 -58.15 -11.96
CA GLU A 32 -45.63 -59.53 -12.44
C GLU A 32 -44.22 -59.98 -12.83
N MET A 33 -43.44 -59.11 -13.49
CA MET A 33 -42.07 -59.43 -13.89
C MET A 33 -41.12 -59.53 -12.68
N ILE A 34 -41.31 -58.72 -11.64
CA ILE A 34 -40.50 -58.83 -10.41
C ILE A 34 -40.91 -60.07 -9.60
N LEU A 35 -42.19 -60.44 -9.63
CA LEU A 35 -42.66 -61.72 -9.07
C LEU A 35 -42.10 -62.95 -9.79
N ASP A 36 -41.45 -62.80 -10.95
CA ASP A 36 -40.74 -63.90 -11.60
C ASP A 36 -39.37 -64.17 -10.94
N ALA A 37 -38.80 -63.20 -10.20
CA ALA A 37 -37.52 -63.37 -9.50
C ALA A 37 -37.60 -64.43 -8.37
N PRO A 38 -36.58 -65.29 -8.19
CA PRO A 38 -36.65 -66.44 -7.29
C PRO A 38 -36.79 -66.05 -5.81
N SER A 39 -36.17 -64.94 -5.38
CA SER A 39 -36.15 -64.46 -3.99
C SER A 39 -36.32 -62.93 -3.89
N PHE A 40 -36.92 -62.46 -2.78
CA PHE A 40 -37.02 -61.04 -2.41
C PHE A 40 -36.05 -60.63 -1.28
N GLU A 41 -35.10 -61.50 -0.91
CA GLU A 41 -34.12 -61.24 0.14
C GLU A 41 -33.29 -59.97 -0.11
N ALA A 42 -33.00 -59.65 -1.37
CA ALA A 42 -32.30 -58.43 -1.75
C ALA A 42 -33.09 -57.16 -1.35
N PHE A 43 -34.41 -57.16 -1.56
CA PHE A 43 -35.29 -56.07 -1.12
C PHE A 43 -35.37 -56.01 0.41
N ASP A 44 -35.62 -57.14 1.06
CA ASP A 44 -35.71 -57.24 2.53
C ASP A 44 -34.39 -56.74 3.19
N SER A 45 -33.23 -57.11 2.64
CA SER A 45 -31.91 -56.66 3.07
C SER A 45 -31.68 -55.16 2.83
N PHE A 46 -32.13 -54.64 1.70
CA PHE A 46 -31.98 -53.21 1.37
C PHE A 46 -32.82 -52.32 2.30
N PHE A 47 -34.04 -52.74 2.66
CA PHE A 47 -34.91 -51.98 3.58
C PHE A 47 -34.45 -52.08 5.06
N ALA A 48 -33.77 -53.16 5.45
CA ALA A 48 -33.38 -53.42 6.83
C ALA A 48 -32.24 -52.51 7.35
N LYS A 49 -32.25 -52.24 8.66
CA LYS A 49 -31.14 -51.56 9.36
C LYS A 49 -29.87 -52.41 9.26
N GLY A 50 -28.76 -51.81 8.84
CA GLY A 50 -27.48 -52.51 8.68
C GLY A 50 -27.38 -53.51 7.52
N GLY A 51 -28.43 -53.66 6.70
CA GLY A 51 -28.41 -54.53 5.51
C GLY A 51 -27.71 -53.90 4.29
N SER A 52 -28.04 -54.34 3.07
CA SER A 52 -27.36 -53.87 1.84
C SER A 52 -27.53 -52.36 1.60
N LYS A 53 -26.47 -51.68 1.11
CA LYS A 53 -26.52 -50.26 0.70
C LYS A 53 -27.09 -50.05 -0.70
N ALA A 54 -27.15 -51.10 -1.50
CA ALA A 54 -27.56 -51.03 -2.89
C ALA A 54 -28.49 -52.19 -3.23
N LEU A 55 -29.51 -51.89 -4.02
CA LEU A 55 -30.37 -52.87 -4.67
C LEU A 55 -30.20 -52.70 -6.17
N LYS A 56 -29.90 -53.78 -6.90
CA LYS A 56 -29.69 -53.75 -8.35
C LYS A 56 -30.74 -54.60 -9.04
N ILE A 57 -31.28 -54.08 -10.14
CA ILE A 57 -32.30 -54.75 -10.95
C ILE A 57 -31.87 -54.64 -12.41
N PHE A 58 -31.58 -55.76 -13.05
CA PHE A 58 -31.19 -55.80 -14.45
C PHE A 58 -32.41 -56.07 -15.32
N TYR A 59 -32.60 -55.26 -16.36
CA TYR A 59 -33.67 -55.40 -17.34
C TYR A 59 -33.05 -55.67 -18.72
N GLN A 60 -33.14 -56.92 -19.17
CA GLN A 60 -32.57 -57.35 -20.44
C GLN A 60 -33.31 -58.57 -21.01
N GLU A 61 -33.03 -58.89 -22.27
CA GLU A 61 -33.54 -60.08 -22.94
C GLU A 61 -32.81 -61.33 -22.42
N GLY A 62 -33.57 -62.34 -21.99
CA GLY A 62 -33.04 -63.60 -21.45
C GLY A 62 -33.99 -64.77 -21.67
N ASP A 63 -33.55 -65.95 -21.25
CA ASP A 63 -34.31 -67.20 -21.41
C ASP A 63 -35.56 -67.20 -20.55
N ALA A 64 -36.68 -67.74 -21.06
CA ALA A 64 -37.97 -67.77 -20.37
C ALA A 64 -37.84 -68.25 -18.90
N PRO A 65 -38.57 -67.64 -17.95
CA PRO A 65 -38.34 -67.91 -16.54
C PRO A 65 -38.77 -69.36 -16.21
N GLY A 66 -37.87 -70.11 -15.58
CA GLY A 66 -38.07 -71.53 -15.28
C GLY A 66 -39.16 -71.79 -14.22
N ILE A 67 -39.45 -73.07 -13.95
CA ILE A 67 -40.52 -73.52 -13.02
C ILE A 67 -40.40 -72.87 -11.62
N GLU A 68 -39.19 -72.50 -11.22
CA GLU A 68 -38.86 -71.84 -9.95
C GLU A 68 -39.56 -70.49 -9.73
N CYS A 69 -39.94 -69.79 -10.81
CA CYS A 69 -40.68 -68.53 -10.73
C CYS A 69 -42.16 -68.71 -10.31
N GLY A 70 -42.68 -69.94 -10.42
CA GLY A 70 -44.06 -70.31 -10.10
C GLY A 70 -45.09 -69.89 -11.15
N ARG A 71 -44.67 -69.64 -12.39
CA ARG A 71 -45.49 -69.38 -13.58
C ARG A 71 -45.05 -70.34 -14.70
N THR A 72 -45.98 -71.00 -15.37
CA THR A 72 -45.72 -71.78 -16.60
C THR A 72 -46.27 -71.02 -17.79
N ILE A 73 -45.42 -70.60 -18.72
CA ILE A 73 -45.82 -69.93 -19.96
C ILE A 73 -46.05 -71.03 -21.00
N ALA A 74 -47.32 -71.34 -21.29
CA ALA A 74 -47.65 -72.40 -22.25
C ALA A 74 -47.34 -71.96 -23.69
N GLY A 75 -46.46 -72.71 -24.39
CA GLY A 75 -46.19 -72.54 -25.82
C GLY A 75 -44.80 -72.02 -26.22
N LEU A 76 -43.86 -71.83 -25.30
CA LEU A 76 -42.46 -71.47 -25.64
C LEU A 76 -41.55 -72.70 -25.57
N GLY A 77 -40.88 -73.01 -26.69
CA GLY A 77 -39.71 -73.91 -26.67
C GLY A 77 -38.50 -73.23 -26.03
N GLU A 78 -37.46 -74.01 -25.71
CA GLU A 78 -36.23 -73.57 -25.02
C GLU A 78 -35.45 -72.42 -25.71
N GLU A 79 -35.85 -71.99 -26.91
CA GLU A 79 -35.13 -70.98 -27.72
C GLU A 79 -35.79 -69.59 -27.79
N ASN A 80 -36.93 -69.36 -27.13
CA ASN A 80 -37.63 -68.06 -27.20
C ASN A 80 -37.18 -67.11 -26.07
N LYS A 81 -36.46 -66.06 -26.43
CA LYS A 81 -35.98 -65.01 -25.54
C LYS A 81 -37.07 -63.98 -25.22
N MET A 82 -37.10 -63.48 -23.98
CA MET A 82 -38.06 -62.48 -23.50
C MET A 82 -37.38 -61.47 -22.56
N MET A 83 -37.90 -60.24 -22.50
CA MET A 83 -37.46 -59.23 -21.53
C MET A 83 -37.80 -59.65 -20.09
N GLN A 84 -36.81 -59.62 -19.20
CA GLN A 84 -36.97 -60.04 -17.79
C GLN A 84 -36.25 -59.12 -16.81
N PHE A 85 -36.67 -59.18 -15.54
CA PHE A 85 -35.96 -58.56 -14.42
C PHE A 85 -35.13 -59.60 -13.65
N TYR A 86 -33.83 -59.33 -13.52
CA TYR A 86 -32.95 -60.04 -12.60
C TYR A 86 -32.70 -59.17 -11.37
N VAL A 87 -33.09 -59.64 -10.18
CA VAL A 87 -32.99 -58.89 -8.93
C VAL A 87 -31.73 -59.34 -8.19
N ASP A 88 -30.73 -58.46 -8.10
CA ASP A 88 -29.41 -58.63 -7.47
C ASP A 88 -28.62 -59.87 -7.91
N ASP A 89 -29.09 -60.57 -8.95
CA ASP A 89 -28.41 -61.65 -9.64
C ASP A 89 -27.80 -61.08 -10.92
N THR A 90 -26.47 -61.15 -11.04
CA THR A 90 -25.75 -60.61 -12.19
C THR A 90 -25.74 -61.64 -13.31
N PRO A 91 -26.39 -61.38 -14.46
CA PRO A 91 -26.35 -62.30 -15.59
C PRO A 91 -24.92 -62.42 -16.13
N ASP A 92 -24.56 -63.61 -16.65
CA ASP A 92 -23.23 -63.91 -17.20
C ASP A 92 -22.81 -62.93 -18.32
N THR A 93 -23.79 -62.42 -19.08
CA THR A 93 -23.59 -61.34 -20.04
C THR A 93 -24.64 -60.25 -19.82
N PHE A 94 -24.19 -59.03 -19.57
CA PHE A 94 -25.05 -57.87 -19.33
C PHE A 94 -25.13 -56.98 -20.57
N VAL A 95 -26.31 -56.92 -21.20
CA VAL A 95 -26.55 -56.23 -22.50
C VAL A 95 -27.81 -55.35 -22.46
N GLY A 96 -28.30 -55.02 -21.26
CA GLY A 96 -29.51 -54.22 -21.07
C GLY A 96 -29.34 -53.04 -20.13
N LEU A 97 -30.39 -52.77 -19.33
CA LEU A 97 -30.42 -51.68 -18.36
C LEU A 97 -30.19 -52.20 -16.95
N CYS A 98 -29.32 -51.57 -16.18
CA CYS A 98 -29.15 -51.82 -14.76
C CYS A 98 -29.74 -50.65 -13.99
N LEU A 99 -30.85 -50.93 -13.31
CA LEU A 99 -31.64 -50.01 -12.51
C LEU A 99 -31.23 -50.25 -11.06
N PHE A 100 -30.57 -49.27 -10.44
CA PHE A 100 -30.04 -49.47 -9.10
C PHE A 100 -30.49 -48.38 -8.14
N PHE A 101 -30.71 -48.78 -6.90
CA PHE A 101 -31.15 -47.94 -5.80
C PHE A 101 -30.07 -47.96 -4.72
N VAL A 102 -29.63 -46.79 -4.26
CA VAL A 102 -28.55 -46.65 -3.28
C VAL A 102 -29.04 -45.84 -2.09
N ARG A 103 -28.67 -46.26 -0.89
CA ARG A 103 -28.85 -45.48 0.34
C ARG A 103 -27.52 -45.01 0.91
N CYS A 104 -27.46 -43.76 1.35
CA CYS A 104 -26.24 -43.18 1.95
C CYS A 104 -26.06 -43.57 3.42
N ARG A 105 -27.16 -43.75 4.17
CA ARG A 105 -27.18 -44.07 5.60
C ARG A 105 -27.84 -45.44 5.84
N ASN A 106 -27.24 -46.27 6.69
CA ASN A 106 -27.75 -47.62 7.04
C ASN A 106 -28.14 -47.75 8.53
N ASP A 107 -28.09 -46.65 9.28
CA ASP A 107 -28.22 -46.65 10.74
C ASP A 107 -29.67 -46.83 11.20
N SER A 108 -30.62 -46.62 10.29
CA SER A 108 -32.06 -46.83 10.46
C SER A 108 -32.64 -47.65 9.30
N PRO A 109 -33.71 -48.42 9.55
CA PRO A 109 -34.46 -49.04 8.46
C PRO A 109 -35.15 -47.96 7.60
N ILE A 110 -35.40 -48.28 6.33
CA ILE A 110 -36.05 -47.34 5.40
C ILE A 110 -37.52 -47.22 5.76
N ASN A 111 -37.97 -45.98 6.03
CA ASN A 111 -39.35 -45.68 6.36
C ASN A 111 -40.08 -45.06 5.16
N MET A 112 -41.38 -45.36 5.02
CA MET A 112 -42.21 -44.85 3.90
C MET A 112 -42.22 -43.32 3.81
N LYS A 113 -42.10 -42.61 4.94
CA LYS A 113 -42.12 -41.14 4.98
C LYS A 113 -40.82 -40.50 4.47
N THR A 114 -39.68 -41.19 4.59
CA THR A 114 -38.35 -40.65 4.25
C THR A 114 -37.72 -41.36 3.04
N ILE A 115 -38.42 -42.35 2.45
CA ILE A 115 -37.92 -43.16 1.34
C ILE A 115 -37.43 -42.35 0.13
N HIS A 116 -38.06 -41.21 -0.14
CA HIS A 116 -37.72 -40.32 -1.24
C HIS A 116 -36.47 -39.45 -0.97
N GLU A 117 -36.09 -39.27 0.30
CA GLU A 117 -34.87 -38.56 0.71
C GLU A 117 -33.70 -39.53 0.93
N ASP A 118 -34.00 -40.76 1.39
CA ASP A 118 -33.01 -41.75 1.78
C ASP A 118 -32.49 -42.61 0.62
N ILE A 119 -33.27 -42.74 -0.47
CA ILE A 119 -32.94 -43.57 -1.63
C ILE A 119 -32.61 -42.71 -2.85
N PHE A 120 -31.44 -42.97 -3.44
CA PHE A 120 -31.02 -42.44 -4.72
C PHE A 120 -31.20 -43.50 -5.80
N PHE A 121 -31.90 -43.13 -6.87
CA PHE A 121 -32.09 -43.98 -8.05
C PHE A 121 -31.10 -43.60 -9.16
N GLY A 122 -30.52 -44.61 -9.80
CA GLY A 122 -29.67 -44.44 -10.96
C GLY A 122 -29.89 -45.53 -12.01
N VAL A 123 -29.53 -45.20 -13.25
CA VAL A 123 -29.64 -46.12 -14.39
C VAL A 123 -28.30 -46.20 -15.10
N LEU A 124 -27.79 -47.41 -15.25
CA LEU A 124 -26.64 -47.73 -16.07
C LEU A 124 -27.14 -48.44 -17.33
N ASP A 125 -26.99 -47.78 -18.47
CA ASP A 125 -27.38 -48.31 -19.78
C ASP A 125 -26.20 -48.99 -20.46
N ALA A 126 -26.23 -50.32 -20.57
CA ALA A 126 -25.21 -51.12 -21.22
C ALA A 126 -25.69 -51.74 -22.54
N THR A 127 -26.74 -51.20 -23.16
CA THR A 127 -27.23 -51.69 -24.47
C THR A 127 -26.15 -51.61 -25.57
N GLU A 128 -25.31 -50.58 -25.55
CA GLU A 128 -24.13 -50.43 -26.42
C GLU A 128 -22.84 -51.01 -25.78
N GLY A 129 -22.97 -51.79 -24.70
CA GLY A 129 -21.86 -52.36 -23.93
C GLY A 129 -21.58 -51.64 -22.60
N LEU A 130 -21.12 -52.40 -21.61
CA LEU A 130 -20.92 -51.94 -20.23
C LEU A 130 -19.97 -50.74 -20.12
N LEU A 131 -18.84 -50.76 -20.84
CA LEU A 131 -17.85 -49.68 -20.78
C LEU A 131 -18.40 -48.36 -21.33
N ARG A 132 -19.17 -48.41 -22.44
CA ARG A 132 -19.88 -47.25 -22.98
C ARG A 132 -20.89 -46.71 -21.98
N GLY A 133 -21.65 -47.59 -21.33
CA GLY A 133 -22.57 -47.23 -20.27
C GLY A 133 -21.91 -46.49 -19.11
N VAL A 134 -20.81 -47.04 -18.59
CA VAL A 134 -20.05 -46.44 -17.48
C VAL A 134 -19.46 -45.10 -17.89
N LYS A 135 -18.87 -44.98 -19.09
CA LYS A 135 -18.35 -43.72 -19.62
C LYS A 135 -19.45 -42.66 -19.74
N LYS A 136 -20.60 -43.01 -20.34
CA LYS A 136 -21.76 -42.11 -20.47
C LYS A 136 -22.25 -41.64 -19.11
N MET A 137 -22.34 -42.54 -18.13
CA MET A 137 -22.80 -42.23 -16.77
C MET A 137 -21.84 -41.29 -16.04
N ILE A 138 -20.53 -41.59 -16.03
CA ILE A 138 -19.53 -40.74 -15.39
C ILE A 138 -19.43 -39.38 -16.09
N GLY A 139 -19.38 -39.36 -17.43
CA GLY A 139 -19.19 -38.14 -18.21
C GLY A 139 -20.41 -37.22 -18.27
N LYS A 140 -21.63 -37.77 -18.40
CA LYS A 140 -22.85 -36.96 -18.54
C LYS A 140 -23.56 -36.65 -17.23
N VAL A 141 -23.42 -37.50 -16.20
CA VAL A 141 -24.14 -37.35 -14.93
C VAL A 141 -23.20 -36.91 -13.82
N PHE A 142 -22.18 -37.70 -13.50
CA PHE A 142 -21.34 -37.44 -12.33
C PHE A 142 -20.37 -36.26 -12.50
N LEU A 143 -19.72 -36.13 -13.66
CA LEU A 143 -18.75 -35.06 -13.90
C LEU A 143 -19.41 -33.66 -13.82
N PRO A 144 -20.55 -33.38 -14.50
CA PRO A 144 -21.26 -32.11 -14.33
C PRO A 144 -21.72 -31.86 -12.89
N ALA A 145 -22.20 -32.90 -12.18
CA ALA A 145 -22.62 -32.77 -10.79
C ALA A 145 -21.46 -32.39 -9.86
N ILE A 146 -20.29 -33.00 -10.04
CA ILE A 146 -19.07 -32.69 -9.29
C ILE A 146 -18.60 -31.26 -9.58
N LEU A 147 -18.67 -30.81 -10.84
CA LEU A 147 -18.30 -29.45 -11.22
C LEU A 147 -19.24 -28.41 -10.60
N ALA A 148 -20.55 -28.66 -10.62
CA ALA A 148 -21.59 -27.80 -10.04
C ALA A 148 -21.60 -27.79 -8.50
N THR A 149 -20.92 -28.73 -7.85
CA THR A 149 -20.85 -28.79 -6.39
C THR A 149 -19.91 -27.71 -5.84
N ASN A 150 -20.50 -26.74 -5.15
CA ASN A 150 -19.80 -25.62 -4.49
C ASN A 150 -19.30 -25.96 -3.08
N ASN A 151 -19.89 -26.97 -2.43
CA ASN A 151 -19.55 -27.33 -1.06
C ASN A 151 -18.77 -28.65 -1.00
N TRP A 152 -17.45 -28.57 -0.84
CA TRP A 152 -16.56 -29.74 -0.69
C TRP A 152 -16.24 -30.04 0.80
N GLY A 153 -17.03 -29.52 1.74
CA GLY A 153 -16.88 -29.80 3.17
C GLY A 153 -15.62 -29.16 3.78
N THR A 154 -14.80 -29.95 4.46
CA THR A 154 -13.54 -29.52 5.11
C THR A 154 -12.55 -28.87 4.16
N LEU A 155 -12.66 -29.17 2.86
CA LEU A 155 -11.86 -28.56 1.82
C LEU A 155 -12.24 -27.11 1.52
N ASN A 156 -13.30 -26.51 2.06
CA ASN A 156 -13.66 -25.12 1.75
C ASN A 156 -12.86 -24.04 2.52
N GLN A 157 -11.99 -24.42 3.45
CA GLN A 157 -11.35 -23.49 4.40
C GLN A 157 -9.92 -23.03 4.00
N ALA A 158 -9.30 -23.60 2.98
CA ALA A 158 -7.94 -23.26 2.56
C ALA A 158 -7.93 -22.34 1.30
N LYS A 159 -6.78 -21.77 0.91
CA LYS A 159 -6.56 -21.21 -0.44
C LYS A 159 -6.15 -22.28 -1.46
N GLN A 160 -5.92 -23.52 -1.02
CA GLN A 160 -5.49 -24.69 -1.81
C GLN A 160 -6.62 -25.39 -2.58
N VAL A 161 -7.85 -24.89 -2.45
CA VAL A 161 -9.12 -25.58 -2.74
C VAL A 161 -9.38 -25.73 -4.22
N THR A 162 -9.03 -24.70 -4.98
CA THR A 162 -9.11 -24.71 -6.44
C THR A 162 -8.16 -25.74 -7.04
N LYS A 163 -6.94 -25.84 -6.49
CA LYS A 163 -5.91 -26.77 -6.98
C LYS A 163 -6.31 -28.23 -6.76
N GLU A 164 -6.78 -28.61 -5.56
CA GLU A 164 -7.16 -30.00 -5.28
C GLU A 164 -8.44 -30.43 -6.02
N LYS A 165 -9.44 -29.53 -6.14
CA LYS A 165 -10.63 -29.77 -6.96
C LYS A 165 -10.26 -30.01 -8.42
N GLN A 166 -9.36 -29.20 -8.98
CA GLN A 166 -8.86 -29.38 -10.35
C GLN A 166 -8.14 -30.71 -10.54
N ILE A 167 -7.23 -31.08 -9.63
CA ILE A 167 -6.52 -32.36 -9.69
C ILE A 167 -7.49 -33.55 -9.70
N PHE A 168 -8.56 -33.50 -8.91
CA PHE A 168 -9.57 -34.55 -8.90
C PHE A 168 -10.36 -34.63 -10.21
N VAL A 169 -10.81 -33.48 -10.73
CA VAL A 169 -11.52 -33.38 -12.02
C VAL A 169 -10.65 -33.90 -13.17
N GLU A 170 -9.37 -33.57 -13.19
CA GLU A 170 -8.43 -34.07 -14.18
C GLU A 170 -8.23 -35.58 -14.09
N LYS A 171 -8.19 -36.15 -12.89
CA LYS A 171 -8.15 -37.62 -12.72
C LYS A 171 -9.40 -38.28 -13.30
N ILE A 172 -10.58 -37.71 -13.10
CA ILE A 172 -11.83 -38.21 -13.71
C ILE A 172 -11.76 -38.12 -15.22
N ASN A 173 -11.31 -36.99 -15.78
CA ASN A 173 -11.16 -36.82 -17.22
C ASN A 173 -10.14 -37.81 -17.81
N LYS A 174 -9.00 -38.03 -17.14
CA LYS A 174 -8.02 -39.06 -17.54
C LYS A 174 -8.63 -40.45 -17.53
N TYR A 175 -9.47 -40.77 -16.53
CA TYR A 175 -10.18 -42.05 -16.50
C TYR A 175 -11.21 -42.18 -17.62
N LEU A 176 -11.93 -41.12 -17.96
CA LEU A 176 -12.84 -41.10 -19.11
C LEU A 176 -12.10 -41.29 -20.44
N SER A 177 -10.93 -40.68 -20.61
CA SER A 177 -10.06 -40.91 -21.78
C SER A 177 -9.53 -42.34 -21.82
N PHE A 178 -9.13 -42.91 -20.67
CA PHE A 178 -8.74 -44.32 -20.58
C PHE A 178 -9.88 -45.27 -20.97
N LEU A 179 -11.10 -45.01 -20.49
CA LEU A 179 -12.29 -45.77 -20.89
C LEU A 179 -12.55 -45.64 -22.38
N GLU A 180 -12.36 -44.45 -22.97
CA GLU A 180 -12.49 -44.26 -24.41
C GLU A 180 -11.44 -45.06 -25.19
N GLY A 181 -10.19 -45.03 -24.75
CA GLY A 181 -9.11 -45.84 -25.33
C GLY A 181 -9.41 -47.34 -25.23
N ALA A 182 -9.98 -47.80 -24.12
CA ALA A 182 -10.41 -49.19 -23.93
C ALA A 182 -11.59 -49.56 -24.84
N ILE A 183 -12.59 -48.68 -24.98
CA ILE A 183 -13.72 -48.85 -25.90
C ILE A 183 -13.23 -48.93 -27.33
N LEU A 184 -12.39 -47.99 -27.77
CA LEU A 184 -11.77 -48.01 -29.09
C LEU A 184 -10.96 -49.30 -29.29
N SER A 185 -10.21 -49.75 -28.29
CA SER A 185 -9.45 -51.01 -28.32
C SER A 185 -10.32 -52.24 -28.51
N ILE A 186 -11.54 -52.23 -28.01
CA ILE A 186 -12.49 -53.32 -28.17
C ILE A 186 -13.25 -53.16 -29.49
N GLU A 187 -13.67 -51.97 -29.89
CA GLU A 187 -14.32 -51.72 -31.20
C GLU A 187 -13.35 -51.95 -32.37
N GLY A 188 -12.06 -51.74 -32.16
CA GLY A 188 -10.98 -51.98 -33.11
C GLY A 188 -10.52 -53.44 -33.20
N THR A 189 -11.07 -54.36 -32.38
CA THR A 189 -10.84 -55.80 -32.56
C THR A 189 -11.54 -56.24 -33.83
N VAL A 190 -10.75 -56.65 -34.83
CA VAL A 190 -11.28 -57.13 -36.10
C VAL A 190 -11.72 -58.56 -35.91
N GLU A 191 -13.03 -58.79 -35.82
CA GLU A 191 -13.58 -60.14 -35.97
C GLU A 191 -13.46 -60.58 -37.43
N LEU A 192 -12.78 -61.71 -37.66
CA LEU A 192 -12.81 -62.39 -38.95
C LEU A 192 -14.28 -62.64 -39.34
N LYS A 193 -14.65 -62.29 -40.58
CA LYS A 193 -16.03 -62.44 -41.07
C LYS A 193 -16.53 -63.87 -40.84
N LYS A 194 -17.66 -63.98 -40.13
CA LYS A 194 -18.38 -65.24 -39.92
C LYS A 194 -18.99 -65.69 -41.24
N VAL A 195 -18.84 -66.97 -41.54
CA VAL A 195 -19.36 -67.60 -42.76
C VAL A 195 -20.46 -68.55 -42.31
N ASP A 196 -21.71 -68.15 -42.56
CA ASP A 196 -22.89 -68.88 -42.08
C ASP A 196 -23.21 -70.11 -42.96
N ASP A 197 -22.63 -70.19 -44.17
CA ASP A 197 -22.87 -71.26 -45.13
C ASP A 197 -22.14 -72.58 -44.81
N ILE A 198 -21.16 -72.57 -43.89
CA ILE A 198 -20.33 -73.74 -43.56
C ILE A 198 -20.42 -74.08 -42.07
N ASN A 199 -20.94 -75.28 -41.76
CA ASN A 199 -20.96 -75.80 -40.39
C ASN A 199 -19.58 -76.35 -39.96
N PHE A 200 -18.72 -75.47 -39.44
CA PHE A 200 -17.36 -75.81 -38.96
C PHE A 200 -17.33 -76.86 -37.84
N SER A 201 -18.43 -77.02 -37.08
CA SER A 201 -18.60 -78.06 -36.06
C SER A 201 -18.51 -79.48 -36.63
N LYS A 202 -18.77 -79.68 -37.93
CA LYS A 202 -18.68 -80.97 -38.60
C LYS A 202 -17.27 -81.31 -39.08
N LEU A 203 -16.32 -80.37 -39.06
CA LEU A 203 -14.97 -80.49 -39.64
C LEU A 203 -13.85 -80.66 -38.59
N GLN A 204 -14.17 -81.22 -37.42
CA GLN A 204 -13.20 -81.37 -36.32
C GLN A 204 -12.54 -82.75 -36.23
N SER A 205 -13.06 -83.77 -36.91
CA SER A 205 -12.48 -85.13 -36.91
C SER A 205 -11.66 -85.44 -38.17
N PHE A 206 -10.58 -86.21 -38.02
CA PHE A 206 -9.62 -86.51 -39.09
C PHE A 206 -10.26 -87.17 -40.33
N GLU A 207 -11.23 -88.07 -40.15
CA GLU A 207 -11.96 -88.74 -41.23
C GLU A 207 -12.83 -87.78 -42.05
N ARG A 208 -13.40 -86.76 -41.39
CA ARG A 208 -14.24 -85.75 -42.08
C ARG A 208 -13.42 -84.69 -42.78
N ILE A 209 -12.23 -84.38 -42.26
CA ILE A 209 -11.25 -83.50 -42.90
C ILE A 209 -10.77 -84.10 -44.22
N THR A 210 -10.47 -85.40 -44.25
CA THR A 210 -10.07 -86.12 -45.48
C THR A 210 -11.22 -86.25 -46.48
N ALA A 211 -12.45 -86.49 -46.02
CA ALA A 211 -13.64 -86.50 -46.88
C ALA A 211 -13.92 -85.11 -47.51
N ALA A 212 -13.75 -84.02 -46.74
CA ALA A 212 -13.92 -82.66 -47.22
C ALA A 212 -12.80 -82.24 -48.21
N ALA A 213 -11.56 -82.69 -47.98
CA ALA A 213 -10.42 -82.40 -48.86
C ALA A 213 -10.52 -83.09 -50.24
N ASN A 214 -11.22 -84.22 -50.32
CA ASN A 214 -11.46 -84.93 -51.58
C ASN A 214 -12.62 -84.32 -52.40
N ASN A 215 -13.37 -83.36 -51.86
CA ASN A 215 -14.45 -82.67 -52.57
C ASN A 215 -13.94 -81.33 -53.14
N PRO A 216 -13.80 -81.19 -54.47
CA PRO A 216 -13.24 -79.98 -55.09
C PRO A 216 -14.08 -78.71 -54.84
N ASP A 217 -15.41 -78.83 -54.76
CA ASP A 217 -16.30 -77.66 -54.54
C ASP A 217 -16.15 -77.11 -53.11
N MET A 218 -16.01 -78.01 -52.13
CA MET A 218 -15.79 -77.65 -50.73
C MET A 218 -14.41 -77.00 -50.54
N VAL A 219 -13.37 -77.50 -51.23
CA VAL A 219 -12.04 -76.88 -51.21
C VAL A 219 -12.09 -75.47 -51.77
N HIS A 220 -12.75 -75.22 -52.90
CA HIS A 220 -12.88 -73.88 -53.48
C HIS A 220 -13.61 -72.90 -52.54
N GLN A 221 -14.69 -73.33 -51.89
CA GLN A 221 -15.39 -72.50 -50.90
C GLN A 221 -14.48 -72.15 -49.71
N LEU A 222 -13.72 -73.11 -49.21
CA LEU A 222 -12.77 -72.89 -48.12
C LEU A 222 -11.59 -71.98 -48.55
N GLU A 223 -11.16 -72.04 -49.80
CA GLU A 223 -10.16 -71.13 -50.39
C GLU A 223 -10.67 -69.69 -50.47
N GLU A 224 -11.93 -69.47 -50.85
CA GLU A 224 -12.56 -68.14 -50.86
C GLU A 224 -12.67 -67.55 -49.44
N VAL A 225 -13.05 -68.38 -48.46
CA VAL A 225 -13.11 -67.99 -47.05
C VAL A 225 -11.72 -67.61 -46.53
N LEU A 226 -10.70 -68.42 -46.82
CA LEU A 226 -9.31 -68.13 -46.44
C LEU A 226 -8.81 -66.83 -47.09
N MET A 227 -9.13 -66.58 -48.37
CA MET A 227 -8.75 -65.33 -49.06
C MET A 227 -9.48 -64.10 -48.54
N MET A 228 -10.73 -64.25 -48.10
CA MET A 228 -11.46 -63.18 -47.43
C MET A 228 -10.77 -62.80 -46.12
N TRP A 229 -10.43 -63.78 -45.27
CA TRP A 229 -9.68 -63.53 -44.03
C TRP A 229 -8.29 -62.96 -44.31
N TYR A 230 -7.60 -63.45 -45.35
CA TYR A 230 -6.29 -62.94 -45.77
C TYR A 230 -6.34 -61.44 -46.08
N LYS A 231 -7.29 -61.01 -46.93
CA LYS A 231 -7.44 -59.60 -47.31
C LYS A 231 -7.76 -58.71 -46.10
N GLN A 232 -8.57 -59.20 -45.17
CA GLN A 232 -8.92 -58.47 -43.94
C GLN A 232 -7.69 -58.25 -43.05
N ILE A 233 -6.91 -59.29 -42.79
CA ILE A 233 -5.71 -59.19 -41.95
C ILE A 233 -4.64 -58.33 -42.64
N GLU A 234 -4.49 -58.45 -43.96
CA GLU A 234 -3.54 -57.64 -44.72
C GLU A 234 -3.90 -56.15 -44.71
N GLN A 235 -5.19 -55.80 -44.84
CA GLN A 235 -5.66 -54.43 -44.71
C GLN A 235 -5.30 -53.85 -43.33
N VAL A 236 -5.53 -54.62 -42.25
CA VAL A 236 -5.16 -54.23 -40.89
C VAL A 236 -3.66 -53.95 -40.78
N LEU A 237 -2.81 -54.81 -41.33
CA LEU A 237 -1.35 -54.63 -41.31
C LEU A 237 -0.90 -53.38 -42.08
N MET A 238 -1.60 -53.00 -43.15
CA MET A 238 -1.30 -51.82 -43.97
C MET A 238 -1.73 -50.51 -43.30
N GLU A 239 -2.92 -50.46 -42.69
CA GLU A 239 -3.43 -49.28 -41.98
C GLU A 239 -2.48 -48.83 -40.86
N ASN A 240 -1.82 -49.77 -40.17
CA ASN A 240 -0.90 -49.49 -39.06
C ASN A 240 0.41 -48.77 -39.48
N LYS A 241 0.75 -48.77 -40.78
CA LYS A 241 1.95 -48.08 -41.28
C LYS A 241 1.69 -46.60 -41.58
N LEU A 242 0.43 -46.18 -41.78
CA LEU A 242 0.05 -44.84 -42.25
C LEU A 242 -0.35 -43.88 -41.12
N THR A 243 -0.84 -44.37 -39.98
CA THR A 243 -1.42 -43.57 -38.87
C THR A 243 -0.42 -42.91 -37.91
N ARG A 244 0.88 -42.85 -38.24
CA ARG A 244 1.93 -42.40 -37.28
C ARG A 244 2.08 -40.89 -37.09
N GLU A 245 1.28 -40.05 -37.76
CA GLU A 245 1.54 -38.60 -37.84
C GLU A 245 0.63 -37.72 -36.97
N GLU A 246 0.40 -38.07 -35.70
CA GLU A 246 -0.23 -37.14 -34.76
C GLU A 246 0.84 -36.33 -33.98
N VAL A 247 1.09 -35.10 -34.46
CA VAL A 247 2.21 -34.23 -34.06
C VAL A 247 2.02 -33.55 -32.68
N ASP A 248 0.81 -33.65 -32.10
CA ASP A 248 0.44 -33.06 -30.80
C ASP A 248 0.06 -34.11 -29.72
N SER A 249 0.48 -35.37 -29.90
CA SER A 249 0.24 -36.44 -28.93
C SER A 249 1.23 -36.39 -27.75
N ASP A 250 0.76 -36.80 -26.56
CA ASP A 250 1.55 -36.89 -25.34
C ASP A 250 2.40 -38.18 -25.27
N PRO A 251 3.44 -38.26 -24.43
CA PRO A 251 4.24 -39.48 -24.29
C PRO A 251 3.44 -40.74 -23.89
N LEU A 252 2.32 -40.56 -23.19
CA LEU A 252 1.50 -41.68 -22.71
C LEU A 252 0.54 -42.21 -23.77
N SER A 253 0.06 -41.40 -24.72
CA SER A 253 -0.71 -41.90 -25.87
C SER A 253 0.10 -42.81 -26.78
N GLU A 254 1.43 -42.67 -26.84
CA GLU A 254 2.28 -43.67 -27.51
C GLU A 254 2.16 -45.05 -26.84
N LEU A 255 2.16 -45.10 -25.51
CA LEU A 255 1.94 -46.34 -24.76
C LEU A 255 0.52 -46.88 -24.97
N GLU A 256 -0.49 -46.02 -24.98
CA GLU A 256 -1.89 -46.42 -25.24
C GLU A 256 -2.06 -46.98 -26.65
N TYR A 257 -1.45 -46.35 -27.66
CA TYR A 257 -1.41 -46.85 -29.03
C TYR A 257 -0.80 -48.26 -29.10
N TRP A 258 0.34 -48.50 -28.45
CA TRP A 258 0.96 -49.82 -28.45
C TRP A 258 0.16 -50.87 -27.67
N LYS A 259 -0.53 -50.48 -26.58
CA LYS A 259 -1.47 -51.36 -25.86
C LYS A 259 -2.63 -51.77 -26.77
N PHE A 260 -3.23 -50.81 -27.48
CA PHE A 260 -4.26 -51.02 -28.47
C PHE A 260 -3.79 -51.99 -29.57
N MET A 261 -2.62 -51.73 -30.15
CA MET A 261 -2.06 -52.58 -31.21
C MET A 261 -1.79 -54.00 -30.74
N SER A 262 -1.27 -54.15 -29.51
CA SER A 262 -1.03 -55.47 -28.93
C SER A 262 -2.32 -56.25 -28.71
N ALA A 263 -3.38 -55.59 -28.21
CA ALA A 263 -4.69 -56.21 -28.07
C ALA A 263 -5.28 -56.63 -29.44
N LYS A 264 -5.22 -55.74 -30.44
CA LYS A 264 -5.71 -55.99 -31.80
C LYS A 264 -5.02 -57.19 -32.45
N PHE A 265 -3.70 -57.29 -32.39
CA PHE A 265 -2.96 -58.39 -33.00
C PHE A 265 -3.11 -59.71 -32.23
N ASN A 266 -3.11 -59.68 -30.89
CA ASN A 266 -3.34 -60.89 -30.10
C ASN A 266 -4.73 -61.47 -30.37
N PHE A 267 -5.75 -60.61 -30.51
CA PHE A 267 -7.09 -61.06 -30.87
C PHE A 267 -7.13 -61.74 -32.25
N ILE A 268 -6.48 -61.16 -33.26
CA ILE A 268 -6.35 -61.79 -34.59
C ILE A 268 -5.63 -63.14 -34.47
N ILE A 269 -4.56 -63.24 -33.68
CA ILE A 269 -3.83 -64.50 -33.45
C ILE A 269 -4.73 -65.53 -32.77
N GLU A 270 -5.52 -65.15 -31.75
CA GLU A 270 -6.48 -66.04 -31.09
C GLU A 270 -7.52 -66.58 -32.08
N GLN A 271 -7.99 -65.75 -33.00
CA GLN A 271 -8.92 -66.17 -34.05
C GLN A 271 -8.27 -67.12 -35.07
N ILE A 272 -7.05 -66.82 -35.53
CA ILE A 272 -6.28 -67.71 -36.42
C ILE A 272 -6.03 -69.06 -35.74
N GLN A 273 -5.71 -69.05 -34.44
CA GLN A 273 -5.48 -70.25 -33.64
C GLN A 273 -6.78 -70.92 -33.17
N GLY A 274 -7.94 -70.33 -33.48
CA GLY A 274 -9.25 -70.85 -33.14
C GLY A 274 -9.58 -72.15 -33.89
N PRO A 275 -10.56 -72.93 -33.38
CA PRO A 275 -10.91 -74.23 -33.94
C PRO A 275 -11.43 -74.14 -35.38
N ASN A 276 -12.13 -73.06 -35.74
CA ASN A 276 -12.71 -72.87 -37.07
C ASN A 276 -11.62 -72.61 -38.12
N CYS A 277 -10.71 -71.66 -37.88
CA CYS A 277 -9.60 -71.38 -38.80
C CYS A 277 -8.65 -72.59 -38.93
N LYS A 278 -8.35 -73.29 -37.83
CA LYS A 278 -7.57 -74.54 -37.86
C LYS A 278 -8.22 -75.63 -38.71
N ALA A 279 -9.54 -75.79 -38.62
CA ALA A 279 -10.27 -76.75 -39.45
C ALA A 279 -10.14 -76.42 -40.95
N VAL A 280 -10.29 -75.15 -41.33
CA VAL A 280 -10.09 -74.68 -42.72
C VAL A 280 -8.66 -74.96 -43.20
N ILE A 281 -7.66 -74.57 -42.43
CA ILE A 281 -6.24 -74.77 -42.76
C ILE A 281 -5.92 -76.27 -42.93
N ASN A 282 -6.43 -77.12 -42.03
CA ASN A 282 -6.18 -78.57 -42.09
C ASN A 282 -6.80 -79.22 -43.33
N VAL A 283 -8.03 -78.85 -43.71
CA VAL A 283 -8.68 -79.37 -44.93
C VAL A 283 -7.91 -78.91 -46.17
N LEU A 284 -7.55 -77.63 -46.26
CA LEU A 284 -6.80 -77.08 -47.39
C LEU A 284 -5.39 -77.68 -47.50
N ASN A 285 -4.78 -78.09 -46.37
CA ASN A 285 -3.47 -78.74 -46.33
C ASN A 285 -3.52 -80.15 -46.90
N VAL A 286 -4.57 -80.92 -46.55
CA VAL A 286 -4.82 -82.24 -47.16
C VAL A 286 -5.19 -82.11 -48.64
N GLY A 287 -5.91 -81.05 -49.02
CA GLY A 287 -6.26 -80.73 -50.41
C GLY A 287 -5.13 -80.11 -51.25
N HIS A 288 -3.92 -79.94 -50.70
CA HIS A 288 -2.75 -79.35 -51.37
C HIS A 288 -2.98 -77.97 -52.03
N SER A 289 -3.74 -77.08 -51.36
CA SER A 289 -4.00 -75.72 -51.87
C SER A 289 -2.72 -74.86 -51.96
N LYS A 290 -2.62 -74.04 -53.02
CA LYS A 290 -1.51 -73.08 -53.21
C LYS A 290 -1.61 -71.87 -52.27
N LEU A 291 -2.79 -71.57 -51.73
CA LEU A 291 -3.04 -70.41 -50.86
C LEU A 291 -2.40 -70.52 -49.48
N LEU A 292 -2.04 -71.73 -49.05
CA LEU A 292 -1.43 -71.98 -47.75
C LEU A 292 -0.08 -71.30 -47.57
N ARG A 293 0.73 -71.18 -48.64
CA ARG A 293 2.02 -70.46 -48.56
C ARG A 293 1.81 -68.98 -48.28
N MET A 294 0.88 -68.35 -48.99
CA MET A 294 0.53 -66.94 -48.74
C MET A 294 -0.02 -66.74 -47.33
N TRP A 295 -0.84 -67.66 -46.85
CA TRP A 295 -1.38 -67.63 -45.49
C TRP A 295 -0.28 -67.77 -44.43
N GLN A 296 0.67 -68.69 -44.60
CA GLN A 296 1.82 -68.86 -43.70
C GLN A 296 2.69 -67.60 -43.64
N ASP A 297 2.94 -66.95 -44.77
CA ASP A 297 3.67 -65.68 -44.80
C ASP A 297 2.91 -64.55 -44.07
N LEU A 298 1.59 -64.51 -44.19
CA LEU A 298 0.74 -63.57 -43.46
C LEU A 298 0.71 -63.87 -41.96
N GLU A 299 0.62 -65.13 -41.56
CA GLU A 299 0.67 -65.59 -40.17
C GLU A 299 2.03 -65.26 -39.52
N ALA A 300 3.13 -65.39 -40.27
CA ALA A 300 4.44 -64.94 -39.81
C ALA A 300 4.46 -63.41 -39.59
N ARG A 301 3.99 -62.62 -40.57
CA ARG A 301 3.93 -61.15 -40.45
C ARG A 301 3.07 -60.66 -39.28
N ILE A 302 1.90 -61.27 -39.06
CA ILE A 302 1.02 -60.88 -37.94
C ILE A 302 1.63 -61.28 -36.59
N THR A 303 2.30 -62.43 -36.52
CA THR A 303 3.00 -62.89 -35.32
C THR A 303 4.19 -61.98 -34.98
N ASP A 304 4.95 -61.55 -35.98
CA ASP A 304 6.04 -60.59 -35.80
C ASP A 304 5.52 -59.23 -35.32
N ALA A 305 4.42 -58.73 -35.90
CA ALA A 305 3.80 -57.47 -35.46
C ALA A 305 3.21 -57.56 -34.03
N ALA A 306 2.66 -58.72 -33.65
CA ALA A 306 2.22 -58.99 -32.28
C ALA A 306 3.38 -59.01 -31.29
N ASN A 307 4.51 -59.64 -31.67
CA ASN A 307 5.72 -59.65 -30.86
C ASN A 307 6.33 -58.25 -30.72
N GLU A 308 6.39 -57.46 -31.80
CA GLU A 308 6.82 -56.06 -31.77
C GLU A 308 5.96 -55.24 -30.80
N SER A 309 4.63 -55.28 -30.96
CA SER A 309 3.73 -54.51 -30.11
C SER A 309 3.83 -54.92 -28.64
N LYS A 310 3.95 -56.21 -28.34
CA LYS A 310 4.12 -56.72 -26.96
C LYS A 310 5.43 -56.27 -26.32
N ASP A 311 6.54 -56.30 -27.07
CA ASP A 311 7.85 -55.81 -26.60
C ASP A 311 7.82 -54.30 -26.37
N ASN A 312 7.24 -53.54 -27.29
CA ASN A 312 7.09 -52.08 -27.18
C ASN A 312 6.24 -51.71 -25.96
N VAL A 313 5.11 -52.38 -25.71
CA VAL A 313 4.29 -52.16 -24.50
C VAL A 313 5.10 -52.44 -23.23
N LYS A 314 5.89 -53.53 -23.20
CA LYS A 314 6.70 -53.89 -22.02
C LYS A 314 7.67 -52.78 -21.65
N TYR A 315 8.38 -52.23 -22.64
CA TYR A 315 9.38 -51.19 -22.41
C TYR A 315 8.76 -49.80 -22.19
N LEU A 316 7.77 -49.40 -22.98
CA LEU A 316 7.10 -48.10 -22.81
C LEU A 316 6.33 -47.98 -21.49
N ARG A 317 5.84 -49.10 -20.93
CA ARG A 317 5.23 -49.11 -19.59
C ARG A 317 6.20 -48.65 -18.48
N THR A 318 7.50 -48.77 -18.69
CA THR A 318 8.50 -48.22 -17.75
C THR A 318 8.48 -46.69 -17.71
N LEU A 319 8.08 -46.04 -18.81
CA LEU A 319 7.93 -44.57 -18.88
C LEU A 319 6.69 -44.09 -18.15
N GLU A 320 5.68 -44.92 -17.91
CA GLU A 320 4.40 -44.52 -17.29
C GLU A 320 4.63 -43.84 -15.91
N LYS A 321 5.46 -44.45 -15.06
CA LYS A 321 5.80 -43.91 -13.74
C LYS A 321 6.71 -42.69 -13.81
N VAL A 322 7.63 -42.66 -14.78
CA VAL A 322 8.67 -41.62 -14.86
C VAL A 322 8.17 -40.37 -15.58
N CYS A 323 7.18 -40.51 -16.47
CA CYS A 323 6.46 -39.41 -17.12
C CYS A 323 5.34 -38.85 -16.24
N GLN A 324 4.86 -39.57 -15.22
CA GLN A 324 3.76 -39.10 -14.36
C GLN A 324 3.99 -37.71 -13.73
N PRO A 325 5.21 -37.37 -13.23
CA PRO A 325 5.51 -36.02 -12.77
C PRO A 325 5.29 -34.95 -13.85
N LEU A 326 5.53 -35.25 -15.13
CA LEU A 326 5.33 -34.32 -16.27
C LEU A 326 3.90 -33.79 -16.37
N TYR A 327 2.93 -34.49 -15.79
CA TYR A 327 1.52 -34.10 -15.81
C TYR A 327 1.06 -33.47 -14.49
N SER A 328 1.97 -33.16 -13.57
CA SER A 328 1.70 -32.34 -12.38
C SER A 328 1.95 -30.87 -12.71
N TYR A 329 1.29 -29.93 -12.03
CA TYR A 329 1.47 -28.50 -12.31
C TYR A 329 2.70 -27.88 -11.65
N ASP A 330 3.54 -28.67 -10.98
CA ASP A 330 4.62 -28.17 -10.13
C ASP A 330 5.99 -28.41 -10.77
N VAL A 331 6.86 -27.38 -10.77
CA VAL A 331 8.19 -27.42 -11.41
C VAL A 331 9.23 -28.21 -10.58
N VAL A 332 8.81 -28.80 -9.45
CA VAL A 332 9.60 -29.78 -8.66
C VAL A 332 10.03 -31.01 -9.50
N MET A 333 9.50 -31.16 -10.71
CA MET A 333 9.91 -32.14 -11.72
C MET A 333 11.37 -32.12 -12.14
N THR A 334 12.14 -31.05 -11.90
CA THR A 334 13.54 -30.99 -12.32
C THR A 334 14.36 -32.17 -11.78
N ARG A 335 14.01 -32.67 -10.58
CA ARG A 335 14.64 -33.86 -9.98
C ARG A 335 14.31 -35.17 -10.71
N GLY A 336 13.21 -35.22 -11.46
CA GLY A 336 12.74 -36.38 -12.21
C GLY A 336 13.28 -36.48 -13.64
N ILE A 337 13.83 -35.39 -14.20
CA ILE A 337 14.36 -35.36 -15.57
C ILE A 337 15.48 -36.39 -15.79
N PRO A 338 16.50 -36.52 -14.90
CA PRO A 338 17.55 -37.52 -15.11
C PRO A 338 16.99 -38.94 -15.16
N ASN A 339 15.99 -39.25 -14.33
CA ASN A 339 15.32 -40.55 -14.33
C ASN A 339 14.58 -40.80 -15.64
N LEU A 340 13.92 -39.78 -16.20
CA LEU A 340 13.23 -39.85 -17.49
C LEU A 340 14.19 -40.16 -18.63
N ILE A 341 15.27 -39.39 -18.73
CA ILE A 341 16.29 -39.59 -19.77
C ILE A 341 16.94 -40.98 -19.62
N ASN A 342 17.23 -41.42 -18.40
CA ASN A 342 17.78 -42.75 -18.14
C ASN A 342 16.80 -43.88 -18.52
N ALA A 343 15.50 -43.72 -18.28
CA ALA A 343 14.50 -44.69 -18.69
C ALA A 343 14.43 -44.78 -20.22
N ILE A 344 14.43 -43.65 -20.92
CA ILE A 344 14.45 -43.61 -22.39
C ILE A 344 15.74 -44.23 -22.95
N ARG A 345 16.89 -43.96 -22.33
CA ARG A 345 18.19 -44.58 -22.65
C ARG A 345 18.17 -46.10 -22.47
N MET A 346 17.57 -46.60 -21.39
CA MET A 346 17.40 -48.04 -21.15
C MET A 346 16.54 -48.67 -22.25
N ILE A 347 15.46 -48.02 -22.67
CA ILE A 347 14.60 -48.52 -23.76
C ILE A 347 15.39 -48.62 -25.06
N HIS A 348 16.18 -47.60 -25.41
CA HIS A 348 17.05 -47.65 -26.58
C HIS A 348 18.06 -48.81 -26.54
N ASN A 349 18.66 -49.08 -25.36
CA ASN A 349 19.71 -50.10 -25.25
C ASN A 349 19.17 -51.53 -25.18
N VAL A 350 17.96 -51.73 -24.63
CA VAL A 350 17.43 -53.07 -24.31
C VAL A 350 16.28 -53.49 -25.24
N SER A 351 15.51 -52.55 -25.80
CA SER A 351 14.41 -52.89 -26.70
C SER A 351 14.93 -53.42 -28.04
N ARG A 352 14.28 -54.47 -28.54
CA ARG A 352 14.63 -55.08 -29.83
C ARG A 352 14.01 -54.34 -31.01
N TYR A 353 12.81 -53.77 -30.82
CA TYR A 353 12.01 -53.17 -31.89
C TYR A 353 11.91 -51.63 -31.76
N TYR A 354 12.01 -51.07 -30.54
CA TYR A 354 11.85 -49.63 -30.29
C TYR A 354 13.18 -48.85 -30.31
N ASN A 355 14.32 -49.51 -30.53
CA ASN A 355 15.66 -48.92 -30.45
C ASN A 355 16.08 -48.08 -31.67
N THR A 356 15.19 -47.84 -32.64
CA THR A 356 15.52 -47.10 -33.85
C THR A 356 15.35 -45.58 -33.66
N SER A 357 16.17 -44.79 -34.35
CA SER A 357 16.08 -43.32 -34.29
C SER A 357 14.72 -42.79 -34.75
N GLU A 358 14.06 -43.47 -35.68
CA GLU A 358 12.71 -43.16 -36.18
C GLU A 358 11.62 -43.27 -35.09
N ARG A 359 11.84 -44.06 -34.03
CA ARG A 359 10.91 -44.22 -32.90
C ARG A 359 11.29 -43.36 -31.70
N MET A 360 12.59 -43.22 -31.46
CA MET A 360 13.12 -42.41 -30.37
C MET A 360 12.86 -40.92 -30.60
N THR A 361 13.00 -40.45 -31.84
CA THR A 361 12.83 -39.02 -32.18
C THR A 361 11.41 -38.51 -31.89
N PRO A 362 10.32 -39.16 -32.38
CA PRO A 362 8.97 -38.75 -32.03
C PRO A 362 8.72 -38.79 -30.52
N LEU A 363 9.22 -39.80 -29.80
CA LEU A 363 9.05 -39.90 -28.35
C LEU A 363 9.66 -38.69 -27.62
N PHE A 364 10.88 -38.28 -27.96
CA PHE A 364 11.50 -37.08 -27.40
C PHE A 364 10.73 -35.80 -27.76
N ILE A 365 10.19 -35.70 -29.00
CA ILE A 365 9.34 -34.57 -29.40
C ILE A 365 8.07 -34.51 -28.55
N LYS A 366 7.41 -35.65 -28.30
CA LYS A 366 6.22 -35.74 -27.44
C LYS A 366 6.54 -35.34 -26.00
N VAL A 367 7.69 -35.78 -25.47
CA VAL A 367 8.16 -35.39 -24.13
C VAL A 367 8.39 -33.88 -24.05
N THR A 368 9.10 -33.29 -25.01
CA THR A 368 9.34 -31.85 -25.06
C THR A 368 8.02 -31.05 -25.19
N ASN A 369 7.09 -31.50 -26.04
CA ASN A 369 5.77 -30.88 -26.18
C ASN A 369 4.99 -30.91 -24.85
N GLN A 370 5.03 -32.03 -24.13
CA GLN A 370 4.38 -32.16 -22.82
C GLN A 370 5.03 -31.23 -21.80
N MET A 371 6.38 -31.16 -21.75
CA MET A 371 7.08 -30.22 -20.87
C MET A 371 6.71 -28.76 -21.14
N ILE A 372 6.60 -28.35 -22.41
CA ILE A 372 6.15 -27.01 -22.78
C ILE A 372 4.71 -26.77 -22.30
N THR A 373 3.82 -27.75 -22.48
CA THR A 373 2.42 -27.67 -22.02
C THR A 373 2.33 -27.50 -20.52
N THR A 374 3.15 -28.23 -19.77
CA THR A 374 3.28 -28.13 -18.32
C THR A 374 3.83 -26.78 -17.88
N CYS A 375 4.88 -26.27 -18.53
CA CYS A 375 5.39 -24.92 -18.27
C CYS A 375 4.33 -23.85 -18.52
N ARG A 376 3.55 -23.98 -19.61
CA ARG A 376 2.42 -23.07 -19.90
C ARG A 376 1.38 -23.10 -18.80
N ALA A 377 1.00 -24.30 -18.34
CA ALA A 377 0.05 -24.45 -17.26
C ALA A 377 0.58 -23.93 -15.92
N HIS A 378 1.87 -24.10 -15.61
CA HIS A 378 2.49 -23.55 -14.40
C HIS A 378 2.46 -22.01 -14.39
N ILE A 379 2.80 -21.37 -15.51
CA ILE A 379 2.78 -19.91 -15.64
C ILE A 379 1.36 -19.35 -15.52
N THR A 380 0.35 -20.07 -16.02
CA THR A 380 -1.05 -19.60 -16.09
C THR A 380 -1.95 -20.15 -14.97
N ASP A 381 -1.39 -20.82 -13.96
CA ASP A 381 -2.14 -21.51 -12.89
C ASP A 381 -3.24 -22.44 -13.45
N GLY A 382 -2.90 -23.24 -14.46
CA GLY A 382 -3.85 -24.13 -15.14
C GLY A 382 -4.83 -23.41 -16.07
N GLY A 383 -4.45 -22.24 -16.59
CA GLY A 383 -5.27 -21.43 -17.51
C GLY A 383 -6.28 -20.50 -16.81
N LEU A 384 -6.18 -20.34 -15.49
CA LEU A 384 -7.10 -19.51 -14.69
C LEU A 384 -6.73 -18.02 -14.71
N SER A 385 -5.44 -17.69 -14.88
CA SER A 385 -4.93 -16.33 -14.72
C SER A 385 -4.13 -15.91 -15.96
N CYS A 386 -4.38 -14.70 -16.46
CA CYS A 386 -3.50 -14.12 -17.48
C CYS A 386 -2.13 -13.77 -16.87
N ILE A 387 -1.07 -13.81 -17.68
CA ILE A 387 0.30 -13.44 -17.26
C ILE A 387 0.33 -12.02 -16.67
N TRP A 388 -0.44 -11.10 -17.25
CA TRP A 388 -0.44 -9.69 -16.88
C TRP A 388 -1.33 -9.34 -15.68
N GLU A 389 -2.16 -10.27 -15.22
CA GLU A 389 -3.06 -10.09 -14.07
C GLU A 389 -2.43 -10.57 -12.77
N GLN A 390 -1.40 -11.41 -12.87
CA GLN A 390 -0.62 -11.90 -11.74
C GLN A 390 0.43 -10.88 -11.29
N GLU A 391 0.93 -11.04 -10.07
CA GLU A 391 2.02 -10.21 -9.54
C GLU A 391 3.32 -10.47 -10.33
N THR A 392 4.01 -9.39 -10.76
CA THR A 392 5.19 -9.48 -11.63
C THR A 392 6.29 -10.36 -11.04
N SER A 393 6.54 -10.24 -9.73
CA SER A 393 7.50 -11.04 -8.97
C SER A 393 7.23 -12.56 -9.12
N THR A 394 5.98 -12.97 -8.89
CA THR A 394 5.57 -14.39 -8.96
C THR A 394 5.69 -14.95 -10.37
N VAL A 395 5.31 -14.17 -11.38
CA VAL A 395 5.41 -14.59 -12.78
C VAL A 395 6.87 -14.73 -13.21
N THR A 396 7.73 -13.80 -12.82
CA THR A 396 9.16 -13.87 -13.12
C THR A 396 9.82 -15.09 -12.48
N GLU A 397 9.47 -15.45 -11.25
CA GLU A 397 9.93 -16.69 -10.60
C GLU A 397 9.45 -17.93 -11.37
N LYS A 398 8.15 -18.03 -11.67
CA LYS A 398 7.58 -19.13 -12.45
C LYS A 398 8.25 -19.29 -13.82
N ILE A 399 8.55 -18.18 -14.51
CA ILE A 399 9.25 -18.19 -15.79
C ILE A 399 10.69 -18.68 -15.64
N LYS A 400 11.42 -18.21 -14.62
CA LYS A 400 12.80 -18.67 -14.34
C LYS A 400 12.84 -20.17 -14.08
N ASP A 401 11.89 -20.69 -13.30
CA ASP A 401 11.76 -22.12 -13.03
C ASP A 401 11.52 -22.93 -14.32
N CYS A 402 10.63 -22.44 -15.19
CA CYS A 402 10.36 -23.09 -16.49
C CYS A 402 11.57 -23.07 -17.43
N ILE A 403 12.32 -21.96 -17.50
CA ILE A 403 13.55 -21.86 -18.30
C ILE A 403 14.61 -22.81 -17.76
N PHE A 404 14.76 -22.89 -16.43
CA PHE A 404 15.70 -23.80 -15.77
C PHE A 404 15.35 -25.27 -16.08
N LEU A 405 14.08 -25.65 -15.92
CA LEU A 405 13.59 -27.00 -16.23
C LEU A 405 13.94 -27.43 -17.67
N LEU A 406 13.68 -26.56 -18.65
CA LEU A 406 13.93 -26.86 -20.07
C LEU A 406 15.43 -26.93 -20.39
N LYS A 407 16.25 -26.07 -19.77
CA LYS A 407 17.72 -26.11 -19.92
C LYS A 407 18.33 -27.35 -19.28
N GLU A 408 17.87 -27.77 -18.10
CA GLU A 408 18.31 -29.02 -17.47
C GLU A 408 17.92 -30.24 -18.30
N TYR A 409 16.72 -30.27 -18.90
CA TYR A 409 16.34 -31.32 -19.84
C TYR A 409 17.24 -31.39 -21.08
N GLN A 410 17.53 -30.24 -21.70
CA GLN A 410 18.47 -30.18 -22.83
C GLN A 410 19.85 -30.70 -22.42
N LYS A 411 20.34 -30.30 -21.25
CA LYS A 411 21.63 -30.77 -20.72
C LYS A 411 21.65 -32.29 -20.51
N CYS A 412 20.67 -32.84 -19.79
CA CYS A 412 20.59 -34.29 -19.57
C CYS A 412 20.43 -35.08 -20.87
N PHE A 413 19.68 -34.55 -21.85
CA PHE A 413 19.56 -35.15 -23.18
C PHE A 413 20.91 -35.20 -23.90
N GLN A 414 21.70 -34.12 -23.87
CA GLN A 414 23.03 -34.09 -24.47
C GLN A 414 24.00 -35.06 -23.79
N GLU A 415 23.97 -35.13 -22.45
CA GLU A 415 24.79 -36.08 -21.68
C GLU A 415 24.46 -37.53 -22.08
N ALA A 416 23.17 -37.89 -22.07
CA ALA A 416 22.75 -39.24 -22.47
C ALA A 416 23.07 -39.56 -23.94
N LYS A 417 22.98 -38.58 -24.84
CA LYS A 417 23.39 -38.73 -26.24
C LYS A 417 24.88 -39.04 -26.36
N ASN A 418 25.73 -38.29 -25.65
CA ASN A 418 27.18 -38.50 -25.69
C ASN A 418 27.55 -39.90 -25.19
N GLU A 419 26.92 -40.37 -24.11
CA GLU A 419 27.12 -41.73 -23.59
C GLU A 419 26.62 -42.81 -24.57
N ILE A 420 25.49 -42.60 -25.24
CA ILE A 420 24.98 -43.52 -26.28
C ILE A 420 25.96 -43.56 -27.46
N LEU A 421 26.49 -42.42 -27.89
CA LEU A 421 27.49 -42.31 -28.95
C LEU A 421 28.81 -43.01 -28.59
N GLU A 422 29.28 -42.86 -27.35
CA GLU A 422 30.46 -43.56 -26.83
C GLU A 422 30.28 -45.08 -26.81
N SER A 423 29.06 -45.58 -26.56
CA SER A 423 28.76 -47.01 -26.50
C SER A 423 28.60 -47.73 -27.86
N LEU A 424 28.36 -46.99 -28.95
CA LEU A 424 27.89 -47.57 -30.23
C LEU A 424 28.82 -47.40 -31.45
N GLY A 425 29.92 -46.65 -31.37
CA GLY A 425 30.84 -46.50 -32.49
C GLY A 425 30.18 -45.97 -33.79
N GLU A 426 30.39 -46.65 -34.93
CA GLU A 426 30.14 -46.20 -36.33
C GLU A 426 28.67 -45.88 -36.75
N ARG A 427 27.64 -46.07 -35.91
CA ARG A 427 26.25 -45.65 -36.24
C ARG A 427 25.99 -44.17 -35.94
N ARG A 428 26.89 -43.30 -36.38
CA ARG A 428 26.96 -41.87 -36.01
C ARG A 428 25.89 -41.00 -36.67
N ASN A 429 25.41 -41.39 -37.86
CA ASN A 429 24.68 -40.48 -38.75
C ASN A 429 23.13 -40.48 -38.58
N THR A 430 22.55 -41.38 -37.78
CA THR A 430 21.08 -41.53 -37.68
C THR A 430 20.41 -40.70 -36.58
N PHE A 431 21.19 -40.12 -35.65
CA PHE A 431 20.66 -39.37 -34.50
C PHE A 431 20.81 -37.84 -34.64
N GLU A 432 21.73 -37.34 -35.46
CA GLU A 432 21.99 -35.89 -35.64
C GLU A 432 20.79 -35.10 -36.21
N GLY A 433 20.04 -35.67 -37.16
CA GLY A 433 18.87 -35.01 -37.76
C GLY A 433 17.72 -34.79 -36.76
N SER A 434 17.64 -35.62 -35.71
CA SER A 434 16.56 -35.59 -34.72
C SER A 434 16.69 -34.48 -33.68
N GLU A 435 17.92 -34.10 -33.36
CA GLU A 435 18.27 -33.13 -32.33
C GLU A 435 17.75 -31.72 -32.66
N MET A 436 17.88 -31.32 -33.92
CA MET A 436 17.43 -30.00 -34.39
C MET A 436 15.91 -29.83 -34.20
N HIS A 437 15.14 -30.90 -34.27
CA HIS A 437 13.68 -30.84 -34.09
C HIS A 437 13.26 -30.85 -32.62
N ILE A 438 13.99 -31.59 -31.77
CA ILE A 438 13.71 -31.70 -30.32
C ILE A 438 14.06 -30.38 -29.61
N ASN A 439 15.24 -29.80 -29.90
CA ASN A 439 15.74 -28.61 -29.20
C ASN A 439 15.13 -27.30 -29.73
N ARG A 440 14.79 -27.21 -31.02
CA ARG A 440 14.26 -25.97 -31.61
C ARG A 440 12.97 -25.49 -30.94
N LYS A 441 12.06 -26.41 -30.57
CA LYS A 441 10.79 -26.05 -29.92
C LYS A 441 11.00 -25.53 -28.50
N SER A 442 11.83 -26.19 -27.69
CA SER A 442 12.14 -25.75 -26.33
C SER A 442 12.94 -24.46 -26.30
N GLU A 443 13.91 -24.29 -27.20
CA GLU A 443 14.65 -23.02 -27.35
C GLU A 443 13.75 -21.87 -27.79
N ALA A 444 12.85 -22.09 -28.75
CA ALA A 444 11.89 -21.08 -29.16
C ALA A 444 10.98 -20.65 -28.00
N PHE A 445 10.57 -21.59 -27.15
CA PHE A 445 9.81 -21.30 -25.93
C PHE A 445 10.63 -20.52 -24.91
N CYS A 446 11.88 -20.91 -24.63
CA CYS A 446 12.76 -20.15 -23.74
C CYS A 446 12.95 -18.70 -24.23
N ARG A 447 13.23 -18.48 -25.53
CA ARG A 447 13.34 -17.13 -26.10
C ARG A 447 12.05 -16.33 -25.97
N ARG A 448 10.89 -16.98 -26.11
CA ARG A 448 9.58 -16.36 -25.91
C ARG A 448 9.39 -15.93 -24.46
N LEU A 449 9.76 -16.78 -23.51
CA LEU A 449 9.72 -16.47 -22.08
C LEU A 449 10.70 -15.35 -21.69
N GLU A 450 11.89 -15.31 -22.28
CA GLU A 450 12.87 -14.24 -22.09
C GLU A 450 12.30 -12.88 -22.56
N LYS A 451 11.66 -12.83 -23.73
CA LYS A 451 10.96 -11.61 -24.20
C LYS A 451 9.83 -11.17 -23.28
N ILE A 452 9.06 -12.11 -22.73
CA ILE A 452 8.00 -11.80 -21.75
C ILE A 452 8.63 -11.24 -20.47
N THR A 453 9.74 -11.83 -20.02
CA THR A 453 10.49 -11.35 -18.86
C THR A 453 10.98 -9.91 -19.09
N GLU A 454 11.46 -9.60 -20.30
CA GLU A 454 11.87 -8.24 -20.68
C GLU A 454 10.70 -7.24 -20.66
N ILE A 455 9.50 -7.64 -21.11
CA ILE A 455 8.31 -6.79 -20.95
C ILE A 455 8.02 -6.56 -19.46
N ILE A 456 8.12 -7.60 -18.62
CA ILE A 456 7.85 -7.49 -17.17
C ILE A 456 8.88 -6.55 -16.51
N THR A 457 10.16 -6.65 -16.84
CA THR A 457 11.18 -5.74 -16.27
C THR A 457 10.96 -4.29 -16.72
N VAL A 458 10.54 -4.06 -17.96
CA VAL A 458 10.10 -2.74 -18.42
C VAL A 458 8.89 -2.25 -17.61
N VAL A 459 7.92 -3.10 -17.32
CA VAL A 459 6.75 -2.72 -16.52
C VAL A 459 7.14 -2.35 -15.09
N GLU A 460 8.00 -3.13 -14.45
CA GLU A 460 8.50 -2.84 -13.10
C GLU A 460 9.27 -1.52 -13.06
N THR A 461 10.18 -1.29 -14.01
CA THR A 461 10.98 -0.05 -14.07
C THR A 461 10.13 1.19 -14.33
N PHE A 462 9.15 1.12 -15.25
CA PHE A 462 8.29 2.26 -15.58
C PHE A 462 7.12 2.45 -14.60
N SER A 463 6.78 1.44 -13.79
CA SER A 463 5.78 1.59 -12.71
C SER A 463 6.17 2.68 -11.70
N ALA A 464 7.48 2.86 -11.48
CA ALA A 464 8.03 3.90 -10.61
C ALA A 464 7.64 5.32 -11.05
N LEU A 465 7.38 5.54 -12.34
CA LEU A 465 6.93 6.84 -12.85
C LEU A 465 5.58 7.24 -12.26
N SER A 466 4.67 6.29 -12.08
CA SER A 466 3.34 6.54 -11.50
C SER A 466 3.37 6.88 -10.01
N LEU A 467 4.43 6.48 -9.31
CA LEU A 467 4.64 6.74 -7.88
C LEU A 467 5.47 8.00 -7.63
N SER A 468 6.03 8.59 -8.69
CA SER A 468 6.95 9.71 -8.58
C SER A 468 6.22 11.05 -8.49
N THR A 469 6.67 11.93 -7.61
CA THR A 469 6.07 13.26 -7.38
C THR A 469 6.78 14.37 -8.16
N ILE A 470 7.38 14.04 -9.32
CA ILE A 470 8.08 15.03 -10.15
C ILE A 470 7.04 15.73 -11.03
N GLU A 471 6.94 17.05 -10.92
CA GLU A 471 5.97 17.83 -11.69
C GLU A 471 6.15 17.62 -13.20
N GLY A 472 5.09 17.22 -13.91
CA GLY A 472 5.11 17.00 -15.36
C GLY A 472 5.44 15.57 -15.81
N ILE A 473 5.88 14.69 -14.89
CA ILE A 473 6.19 13.28 -15.22
C ILE A 473 4.92 12.45 -15.47
N ASP A 474 3.77 12.89 -14.95
CA ASP A 474 2.47 12.23 -15.09
C ASP A 474 2.08 12.01 -16.55
N ALA A 475 2.41 12.95 -17.44
CA ALA A 475 2.15 12.82 -18.86
C ALA A 475 2.88 11.61 -19.48
N MET A 476 4.10 11.32 -19.00
CA MET A 476 4.89 10.17 -19.43
C MET A 476 4.36 8.87 -18.81
N ALA A 477 3.96 8.91 -17.53
CA ALA A 477 3.31 7.77 -16.87
C ALA A 477 1.99 7.37 -17.57
N VAL A 478 1.16 8.35 -17.95
CA VAL A 478 -0.08 8.10 -18.72
C VAL A 478 0.21 7.52 -20.10
N LYS A 479 1.25 8.00 -20.80
CA LYS A 479 1.68 7.41 -22.08
C LYS A 479 2.13 5.97 -21.90
N PHE A 480 2.94 5.68 -20.89
CA PHE A 480 3.36 4.32 -20.56
C PHE A 480 2.16 3.41 -20.30
N ASN A 481 1.22 3.84 -19.45
CA ASN A 481 0.01 3.08 -19.14
C ASN A 481 -0.83 2.78 -20.39
N LYS A 482 -0.94 3.71 -21.34
CA LYS A 482 -1.60 3.48 -22.63
C LYS A 482 -0.87 2.44 -23.49
N ILE A 483 0.46 2.49 -23.54
CA ILE A 483 1.28 1.50 -24.26
C ILE A 483 1.08 0.12 -23.63
N TYR A 484 1.17 0.01 -22.31
CA TYR A 484 1.03 -1.26 -21.60
C TYR A 484 -0.39 -1.85 -21.73
N GLN A 485 -1.45 -1.03 -21.60
CA GLN A 485 -2.83 -1.46 -21.84
C GLN A 485 -3.04 -2.01 -23.27
N SER A 486 -2.29 -1.53 -24.25
CA SER A 486 -2.38 -2.05 -25.62
C SER A 486 -1.85 -3.48 -25.76
N VAL A 487 -0.91 -3.88 -24.89
CA VAL A 487 -0.39 -5.25 -24.79
C VAL A 487 -1.35 -6.15 -24.02
N GLN A 488 -1.90 -5.65 -22.91
CA GLN A 488 -2.86 -6.41 -22.08
C GLN A 488 -4.16 -6.75 -22.81
N LYS A 489 -4.63 -5.87 -23.70
CA LYS A 489 -5.90 -6.07 -24.45
C LYS A 489 -5.80 -7.08 -25.61
N LYS A 490 -4.62 -7.64 -25.88
CA LYS A 490 -4.44 -8.63 -26.95
C LYS A 490 -5.14 -9.94 -26.59
N LYS A 491 -5.91 -10.48 -27.54
CA LYS A 491 -6.78 -11.66 -27.33
C LYS A 491 -6.11 -13.01 -27.62
N TYR A 492 -4.91 -13.01 -28.19
CA TYR A 492 -4.18 -14.24 -28.50
C TYR A 492 -3.40 -14.72 -27.28
N ASP A 493 -3.16 -16.04 -27.18
CA ASP A 493 -2.30 -16.59 -26.13
C ASP A 493 -0.84 -16.21 -26.39
N ILE A 494 -0.26 -15.52 -25.41
CA ILE A 494 1.11 -15.01 -25.45
C ILE A 494 2.14 -16.13 -25.33
N LEU A 495 1.79 -17.27 -24.73
CA LEU A 495 2.68 -18.43 -24.61
C LEU A 495 2.61 -19.38 -25.82
N ASP A 496 1.68 -19.16 -26.76
CA ASP A 496 1.58 -19.99 -27.96
C ASP A 496 2.67 -19.63 -28.98
N LEU A 497 3.52 -20.61 -29.27
CA LEU A 497 4.61 -20.54 -30.25
C LEU A 497 4.13 -20.42 -31.70
N ARG A 498 2.88 -20.81 -31.99
CA ARG A 498 2.32 -20.74 -33.35
C ARG A 498 1.97 -19.30 -33.73
N LYS A 499 1.74 -18.42 -32.74
CA LYS A 499 1.36 -17.02 -32.92
C LYS A 499 2.58 -16.13 -33.08
N ARG A 500 2.93 -15.84 -34.34
CA ARG A 500 4.00 -14.89 -34.71
C ARG A 500 3.64 -13.43 -34.43
N ASP A 501 2.35 -13.12 -34.24
CA ASP A 501 1.86 -11.77 -33.98
C ASP A 501 2.53 -11.12 -32.76
N PHE A 502 2.83 -11.91 -31.72
CA PHE A 502 3.54 -11.41 -30.54
C PHE A 502 4.94 -10.91 -30.84
N ASP A 503 5.71 -11.55 -31.73
CA ASP A 503 7.07 -11.08 -31.99
C ASP A 503 7.05 -9.71 -32.65
N VAL A 504 6.05 -9.45 -33.50
CA VAL A 504 5.79 -8.14 -34.10
C VAL A 504 5.34 -7.13 -33.04
N ASP A 505 4.38 -7.51 -32.19
CA ASP A 505 3.87 -6.66 -31.11
C ASP A 505 4.95 -6.36 -30.05
N PHE A 506 5.84 -7.30 -29.75
CA PHE A 506 6.97 -7.14 -28.84
C PHE A 506 7.96 -6.10 -29.38
N VAL A 507 8.37 -6.21 -30.65
CA VAL A 507 9.25 -5.21 -31.27
C VAL A 507 8.57 -3.84 -31.28
N ALA A 508 7.29 -3.77 -31.65
CA ALA A 508 6.53 -2.51 -31.65
C ALA A 508 6.39 -1.91 -30.24
N PHE A 509 6.24 -2.74 -29.21
CA PHE A 509 6.25 -2.31 -27.81
C PHE A 509 7.61 -1.73 -27.42
N MET A 510 8.70 -2.46 -27.68
CA MET A 510 10.06 -2.00 -27.34
C MET A 510 10.43 -0.71 -28.07
N THR A 511 10.06 -0.54 -29.35
CA THR A 511 10.26 0.73 -30.06
C THR A 511 9.49 1.89 -29.43
N LYS A 512 8.26 1.67 -28.97
CA LYS A 512 7.49 2.71 -28.25
C LYS A 512 8.11 3.04 -26.89
N ILE A 513 8.66 2.05 -26.19
CA ILE A 513 9.36 2.24 -24.91
C ILE A 513 10.65 3.03 -25.13
N GLN A 514 11.47 2.69 -26.12
CA GLN A 514 12.66 3.48 -26.48
C GLN A 514 12.29 4.94 -26.82
N GLY A 515 11.20 5.15 -27.55
CA GLY A 515 10.67 6.49 -27.80
C GLY A 515 10.25 7.25 -26.53
N LEU A 516 9.76 6.54 -25.52
CA LEU A 516 9.43 7.10 -24.21
C LEU A 516 10.68 7.37 -23.37
N GLU A 517 11.69 6.49 -23.41
CA GLU A 517 12.99 6.71 -22.75
C GLU A 517 13.65 7.99 -23.24
N MET A 518 13.70 8.21 -24.56
CA MET A 518 14.21 9.46 -25.14
C MET A 518 13.40 10.68 -24.69
N GLN A 519 12.07 10.56 -24.55
CA GLN A 519 11.23 11.65 -24.03
C GLN A 519 11.52 11.94 -22.55
N ILE A 520 11.78 10.91 -21.74
CA ILE A 520 12.14 11.06 -20.31
C ILE A 520 13.52 11.69 -20.18
N GLN A 521 14.50 11.28 -21.00
CA GLN A 521 15.82 11.91 -21.07
C GLN A 521 15.71 13.39 -21.47
N ALA A 522 14.96 13.70 -22.53
CA ALA A 522 14.72 15.08 -22.95
C ALA A 522 14.01 15.90 -21.87
N PHE A 523 13.01 15.32 -21.20
CA PHE A 523 12.32 15.96 -20.08
C PHE A 523 13.27 16.27 -18.91
N MET A 524 14.16 15.33 -18.56
CA MET A 524 15.20 15.56 -17.57
C MET A 524 16.08 16.76 -17.99
N ARG A 525 16.57 16.80 -19.24
CA ARG A 525 17.36 17.93 -19.75
C ARG A 525 16.62 19.26 -19.59
N THR A 526 15.35 19.35 -20.00
CA THR A 526 14.54 20.57 -19.87
C THR A 526 14.34 20.99 -18.40
N CYS A 527 14.20 20.04 -17.47
CA CYS A 527 14.10 20.36 -16.04
C CYS A 527 15.38 21.03 -15.49
N PHE A 528 16.54 20.68 -16.05
CA PHE A 528 17.85 21.19 -15.63
C PHE A 528 18.38 22.35 -16.49
N GLU A 529 17.65 22.82 -17.51
CA GLU A 529 18.01 24.02 -18.28
C GLU A 529 17.81 25.32 -17.47
N ARG A 530 16.84 25.36 -16.54
CA ARG A 530 16.50 26.55 -15.74
C ARG A 530 16.77 26.32 -14.25
N ILE A 531 18.00 25.96 -13.91
CA ILE A 531 18.41 25.79 -12.51
C ILE A 531 18.51 27.15 -11.82
N LEU A 532 17.72 27.34 -10.76
CA LEU A 532 17.77 28.53 -9.91
C LEU A 532 18.88 28.45 -8.85
N SER A 533 19.16 27.25 -8.34
CA SER A 533 20.20 26.99 -7.35
C SER A 533 20.69 25.55 -7.40
N SER A 534 21.99 25.35 -7.12
CA SER A 534 22.61 24.02 -7.12
C SER A 534 21.94 23.08 -6.09
N GLN A 535 21.55 23.57 -4.92
CA GLN A 535 20.92 22.75 -3.88
C GLN A 535 19.57 22.17 -4.32
N HIS A 536 18.71 22.98 -4.95
CA HIS A 536 17.42 22.54 -5.46
C HIS A 536 17.60 21.56 -6.64
N ALA A 537 18.57 21.83 -7.52
CA ALA A 537 18.91 20.91 -8.60
C ALA A 537 19.39 19.55 -8.08
N LEU A 538 20.20 19.52 -7.02
CA LEU A 538 20.65 18.28 -6.40
C LEU A 538 19.49 17.49 -5.78
N GLN A 539 18.52 18.16 -5.13
CA GLN A 539 17.33 17.50 -4.61
C GLN A 539 16.46 16.91 -5.73
N LEU A 540 16.28 17.64 -6.83
CA LEU A 540 15.56 17.14 -8.01
C LEU A 540 16.29 15.96 -8.64
N LEU A 541 17.61 16.03 -8.74
CA LEU A 541 18.45 14.95 -9.27
C LEU A 541 18.31 13.68 -8.43
N GLN A 542 18.27 13.79 -7.11
CA GLN A 542 18.02 12.64 -6.23
C GLN A 542 16.67 11.99 -6.52
N ARG A 543 15.63 12.76 -6.83
CA ARG A 543 14.33 12.21 -7.23
C ARG A 543 14.42 11.42 -8.53
N PHE A 544 15.13 11.93 -9.54
CA PHE A 544 15.38 11.19 -10.78
C PHE A 544 16.25 9.93 -10.56
N GLN A 545 17.26 9.99 -9.70
CA GLN A 545 18.08 8.82 -9.35
C GLN A 545 17.27 7.73 -8.64
N ASN A 546 16.29 8.11 -7.82
CA ASN A 546 15.40 7.17 -7.15
C ASN A 546 14.49 6.38 -8.11
N LEU A 547 14.29 6.86 -9.34
CA LEU A 547 13.56 6.11 -10.37
C LEU A 547 14.32 4.87 -10.85
N ARG A 548 15.65 4.82 -10.66
CA ARG A 548 16.53 3.68 -11.03
C ARG A 548 16.41 3.23 -12.50
N MET A 549 16.01 4.12 -13.39
CA MET A 549 15.86 3.81 -14.82
C MET A 549 17.24 3.80 -15.51
N PRO A 550 17.59 2.74 -16.26
CA PRO A 550 18.88 2.66 -16.94
C PRO A 550 19.12 3.81 -17.93
N CYS A 551 18.10 4.21 -18.68
CA CYS A 551 18.19 5.30 -19.67
C CYS A 551 18.58 6.65 -19.05
N LEU A 552 18.36 6.85 -17.74
CA LEU A 552 18.70 8.10 -17.06
C LEU A 552 20.15 8.15 -16.57
N GLN A 553 20.90 7.03 -16.58
CA GLN A 553 22.24 6.99 -15.99
C GLN A 553 23.23 7.90 -16.74
N GLU A 554 23.23 7.85 -18.08
CA GLU A 554 24.09 8.70 -18.91
C GLU A 554 23.74 10.20 -18.75
N GLU A 555 22.44 10.52 -18.78
CA GLU A 555 21.95 11.89 -18.56
C GLU A 555 22.24 12.41 -17.14
N THR A 556 22.22 11.53 -16.14
CA THR A 556 22.55 11.86 -14.76
C THR A 556 24.01 12.33 -14.67
N VAL A 557 24.95 11.64 -15.32
CA VAL A 557 26.36 12.05 -15.33
C VAL A 557 26.54 13.42 -15.97
N HIS A 558 25.93 13.64 -17.14
CA HIS A 558 25.96 14.95 -17.81
C HIS A 558 25.37 16.06 -16.93
N THR A 559 24.21 15.81 -16.34
CA THR A 559 23.51 16.77 -15.47
C THR A 559 24.31 17.12 -14.22
N ILE A 560 25.00 16.16 -13.60
CA ILE A 560 25.89 16.44 -12.45
C ILE A 560 27.00 17.42 -12.86
N GLY A 561 27.56 17.28 -14.07
CA GLY A 561 28.52 18.23 -14.64
C GLY A 561 27.95 19.64 -14.79
N CYS A 562 26.74 19.79 -15.34
CA CYS A 562 26.05 21.09 -15.45
C CYS A 562 25.78 21.73 -14.08
N ILE A 563 25.34 20.94 -13.09
CA ILE A 563 25.09 21.44 -11.73
C ILE A 563 26.42 21.89 -11.09
N LEU A 564 27.52 21.18 -11.33
CA LEU A 564 28.85 21.57 -10.83
C LEU A 564 29.27 22.93 -11.41
N GLN A 565 29.06 23.18 -12.70
CA GLN A 565 29.34 24.49 -13.32
C GLN A 565 28.50 25.62 -12.69
N HIS A 566 27.21 25.40 -12.47
CA HIS A 566 26.36 26.35 -11.75
C HIS A 566 26.84 26.60 -10.31
N TYR A 567 27.27 25.54 -9.61
CA TYR A 567 27.81 25.64 -8.26
C TYR A 567 29.11 26.47 -8.21
N VAL A 568 29.98 26.38 -9.23
CA VAL A 568 31.16 27.26 -9.34
C VAL A 568 30.73 28.72 -9.44
N GLY A 569 29.71 29.03 -10.26
CA GLY A 569 29.13 30.38 -10.32
C GLY A 569 28.56 30.85 -8.99
N GLU A 570 27.89 29.98 -8.23
CA GLU A 570 27.40 30.29 -6.88
C GLU A 570 28.52 30.52 -5.86
N LEU A 571 29.63 29.76 -5.94
CA LEU A 571 30.81 29.97 -5.11
C LEU A 571 31.45 31.34 -5.38
N GLU A 572 31.63 31.70 -6.64
CA GLU A 572 32.15 33.01 -7.02
C GLU A 572 31.23 34.15 -6.60
N ALA A 573 29.90 33.98 -6.75
CA ALA A 573 28.91 34.95 -6.28
C ALA A 573 28.96 35.10 -4.75
N THR A 574 29.12 33.99 -4.01
CA THR A 574 29.25 34.01 -2.55
C THR A 574 30.54 34.72 -2.12
N LYS A 575 31.64 34.49 -2.83
CA LYS A 575 32.90 35.21 -2.61
C LYS A 575 32.74 36.71 -2.81
N LYS A 576 32.13 37.14 -3.92
CA LYS A 576 31.84 38.56 -4.20
C LYS A 576 30.93 39.18 -3.13
N LEU A 577 29.89 38.46 -2.72
CA LEU A 577 28.99 38.91 -1.66
C LEU A 577 29.73 39.11 -0.34
N TYR A 578 30.62 38.18 0.01
CA TYR A 578 31.47 38.30 1.19
C TYR A 578 32.37 39.54 1.11
N GLU A 579 33.06 39.76 -0.01
CA GLU A 579 33.95 40.91 -0.20
C GLU A 579 33.22 42.26 -0.11
N ILE A 580 31.99 42.36 -0.62
CA ILE A 580 31.18 43.59 -0.58
C ILE A 580 30.64 43.88 0.83
N GLN A 581 30.18 42.85 1.54
CA GLN A 581 29.41 43.00 2.78
C GLN A 581 30.20 42.68 4.06
N LYS A 582 31.49 42.32 3.98
CA LYS A 582 32.30 41.91 5.16
C LYS A 582 32.31 42.94 6.30
N ASP A 583 32.28 44.23 5.98
CA ASP A 583 32.44 45.30 6.97
C ASP A 583 31.11 45.57 7.71
N ALA A 584 29.99 45.52 6.96
CA ALA A 584 28.63 45.72 7.45
C ALA A 584 27.66 44.68 6.83
N PRO A 585 27.66 43.42 7.32
CA PRO A 585 26.78 42.40 6.77
C PRO A 585 25.33 42.64 7.20
N PRO A 586 24.36 42.22 6.38
CA PRO A 586 22.95 42.33 6.71
C PRO A 586 22.63 41.45 7.92
N LEU A 587 22.20 42.07 9.01
CA LEU A 587 21.85 41.39 10.25
C LEU A 587 20.34 41.11 10.29
N PRO A 588 19.90 39.94 10.78
CA PRO A 588 18.49 39.68 11.06
C PRO A 588 17.93 40.66 12.10
N ARG A 589 16.61 40.91 12.04
CA ARG A 589 15.92 41.80 12.99
C ARG A 589 16.17 41.34 14.44
N ASN A 590 16.50 42.28 15.32
CA ASN A 590 16.82 42.04 16.74
C ASN A 590 18.04 41.12 16.98
N MET A 591 18.88 40.89 15.96
CA MET A 591 20.13 40.16 16.15
C MET A 591 21.23 41.13 16.58
N PRO A 592 21.99 40.80 17.63
CA PRO A 592 23.12 41.62 18.05
C PRO A 592 24.23 41.72 16.98
N PRO A 593 25.05 42.79 16.99
CA PRO A 593 25.99 43.07 15.91
C PRO A 593 27.07 42.00 15.75
N VAL A 594 27.73 41.56 16.83
CA VAL A 594 28.78 40.53 16.70
C VAL A 594 28.18 39.16 16.38
N ALA A 595 27.15 38.76 17.11
CA ALA A 595 26.52 37.45 16.93
C ALA A 595 25.85 37.31 15.55
N GLY A 596 25.28 38.40 15.02
CA GLY A 596 24.70 38.42 13.68
C GLY A 596 25.75 38.40 12.57
N LYS A 597 26.91 39.05 12.76
CA LYS A 597 28.07 38.94 11.84
C LYS A 597 28.55 37.49 11.72
N ILE A 598 28.70 36.79 12.86
CA ILE A 598 29.09 35.37 12.88
C ILE A 598 28.02 34.50 12.23
N LEU A 599 26.74 34.73 12.56
CA LEU A 599 25.63 33.98 11.97
C LEU A 599 25.56 34.13 10.44
N TRP A 600 25.80 35.35 9.94
CA TRP A 600 25.86 35.61 8.49
C TRP A 600 26.99 34.82 7.82
N ALA A 601 28.21 34.83 8.39
CA ALA A 601 29.33 34.04 7.86
C ALA A 601 29.03 32.53 7.88
N ARG A 602 28.43 32.02 8.96
CA ARG A 602 27.99 30.61 9.05
C ARG A 602 26.90 30.27 8.04
N GLN A 603 25.99 31.19 7.75
CA GLN A 603 24.95 30.98 6.75
C GLN A 603 25.55 30.86 5.35
N LEU A 604 26.52 31.72 5.00
CA LEU A 604 27.26 31.61 3.75
C LEU A 604 28.03 30.29 3.66
N PHE A 605 28.68 29.88 4.77
CA PHE A 605 29.40 28.61 4.84
C PHE A 605 28.47 27.40 4.65
N ARG A 606 27.31 27.37 5.31
CA ARG A 606 26.32 26.29 5.13
C ARG A 606 25.83 26.20 3.69
N ARG A 607 25.56 27.34 3.06
CA ARG A 607 25.11 27.42 1.66
C ARG A 607 26.11 26.77 0.69
N ILE A 608 27.42 26.97 0.91
CA ILE A 608 28.45 26.38 0.05
C ILE A 608 28.77 24.92 0.43
N ASN A 609 28.61 24.54 1.70
CA ASN A 609 29.01 23.21 2.16
C ASN A 609 28.02 22.09 1.76
N GLU A 610 26.72 22.39 1.71
CA GLU A 610 25.72 21.36 1.37
C GLU A 610 25.92 20.74 -0.03
N PRO A 611 26.07 21.53 -1.12
CA PRO A 611 26.29 20.96 -2.46
C PRO A 611 27.58 20.15 -2.58
N ILE A 612 28.70 20.65 -2.02
CA ILE A 612 29.98 19.93 -2.10
C ILE A 612 29.96 18.61 -1.32
N SER A 613 29.24 18.55 -0.21
CA SER A 613 29.07 17.31 0.57
C SER A 613 28.32 16.22 -0.21
N TYR A 614 27.38 16.62 -1.07
CA TYR A 614 26.67 15.69 -1.96
C TYR A 614 27.59 15.13 -3.03
N PHE A 615 28.34 16.00 -3.72
CA PHE A 615 29.28 15.58 -4.77
C PHE A 615 30.33 14.62 -4.21
N HIS A 616 30.86 14.87 -3.01
CA HIS A 616 31.83 13.98 -2.36
C HIS A 616 31.26 12.59 -2.02
N LYS A 617 29.97 12.48 -1.67
CA LYS A 617 29.38 11.19 -1.27
C LYS A 617 28.90 10.34 -2.44
N LYS A 618 28.49 10.96 -3.55
CA LYS A 618 27.76 10.27 -4.63
C LYS A 618 28.39 10.39 -6.01
N SER A 619 29.49 11.13 -6.17
CA SER A 619 30.12 11.30 -7.48
C SER A 619 31.64 11.37 -7.39
N ASP A 620 32.32 10.67 -8.30
CA ASP A 620 33.78 10.74 -8.44
C ASP A 620 34.24 11.97 -9.24
N ILE A 621 33.31 12.84 -9.64
CA ILE A 621 33.58 14.03 -10.47
C ILE A 621 34.54 14.99 -9.76
N LEU A 622 34.60 14.99 -8.42
CA LEU A 622 35.56 15.80 -7.68
C LEU A 622 37.02 15.34 -7.83
N ALA A 623 37.27 14.10 -8.29
CA ALA A 623 38.61 13.59 -8.57
C ALA A 623 39.19 14.11 -9.91
N SER A 624 38.33 14.63 -10.79
CA SER A 624 38.71 15.20 -12.08
C SER A 624 39.55 16.49 -11.89
N PRO A 625 40.35 16.91 -12.89
CA PRO A 625 41.12 18.15 -12.78
C PRO A 625 40.23 19.37 -12.55
N GLU A 626 39.05 19.41 -13.18
CA GLU A 626 38.05 20.45 -13.00
C GLU A 626 37.45 20.40 -11.58
N GLY A 627 37.10 19.21 -11.08
CA GLY A 627 36.59 19.00 -9.73
C GLY A 627 37.59 19.42 -8.65
N LYS A 628 38.89 19.13 -8.84
CA LYS A 628 39.97 19.57 -7.94
C LYS A 628 40.07 21.09 -7.87
N ALA A 629 39.88 21.80 -8.98
CA ALA A 629 39.85 23.26 -8.98
C ALA A 629 38.66 23.81 -8.18
N VAL A 630 37.47 23.19 -8.30
CA VAL A 630 36.29 23.54 -7.49
C VAL A 630 36.54 23.31 -6.00
N VAL A 631 37.17 22.19 -5.63
CA VAL A 631 37.52 21.90 -4.22
C VAL A 631 38.51 22.93 -3.68
N GLN A 632 39.52 23.34 -4.46
CA GLN A 632 40.45 24.40 -4.07
C GLN A 632 39.75 25.73 -3.85
N LEU A 633 38.83 26.12 -4.76
CA LEU A 633 38.04 27.35 -4.62
C LEU A 633 37.15 27.31 -3.37
N TYR A 634 36.45 26.20 -3.15
CA TYR A 634 35.65 25.96 -1.96
C TYR A 634 36.49 26.09 -0.68
N ASN A 635 37.63 25.38 -0.60
CA ASN A 635 38.49 25.40 0.58
C ASN A 635 39.01 26.81 0.89
N ARG A 636 39.34 27.60 -0.14
CA ARG A 636 39.77 28.99 0.03
C ARG A 636 38.65 29.87 0.61
N ILE A 637 37.42 29.74 0.11
CA ILE A 637 36.27 30.51 0.60
C ILE A 637 35.90 30.05 2.02
N ALA A 638 35.85 28.74 2.26
CA ALA A 638 35.60 28.13 3.55
C ALA A 638 36.59 28.62 4.62
N TYR A 639 37.88 28.65 4.30
CA TYR A 639 38.92 29.14 5.20
C TYR A 639 38.66 30.60 5.61
N VAL A 640 38.38 31.48 4.66
CA VAL A 640 38.12 32.90 4.91
C VAL A 640 36.87 33.12 5.77
N LEU A 641 35.81 32.33 5.55
CA LEU A 641 34.58 32.41 6.35
C LEU A 641 34.78 31.95 7.80
N VAL A 642 35.58 30.90 8.01
CA VAL A 642 35.93 30.40 9.35
C VAL A 642 36.88 31.37 10.07
N GLU A 643 37.86 31.93 9.36
CA GLU A 643 38.74 32.97 9.88
C GLU A 643 37.95 34.19 10.36
N PHE A 644 36.94 34.63 9.58
CA PHE A 644 36.02 35.69 9.97
C PHE A 644 35.29 35.37 11.28
N GLU A 645 34.74 34.16 11.42
CA GLU A 645 34.08 33.73 12.66
C GLU A 645 35.04 33.78 13.87
N ILE A 646 36.26 33.28 13.73
CA ILE A 646 37.25 33.22 14.81
C ILE A 646 37.67 34.63 15.24
N ILE A 647 37.93 35.54 14.29
CA ILE A 647 38.36 36.92 14.60
C ILE A 647 37.28 37.66 15.39
N TYR A 648 36.02 37.60 14.95
CA TYR A 648 34.92 38.29 15.64
C TYR A 648 34.57 37.66 16.99
N HIS A 649 34.65 36.34 17.11
CA HIS A 649 34.49 35.66 18.39
C HIS A 649 35.60 36.03 19.38
N HIS A 650 36.86 36.05 18.93
CA HIS A 650 37.99 36.42 19.77
C HIS A 650 37.94 37.89 20.22
N ALA A 651 37.58 38.81 19.31
CA ALA A 651 37.39 40.22 19.64
C ALA A 651 36.32 40.40 20.73
N TRP A 652 35.18 39.72 20.59
CA TRP A 652 34.12 39.75 21.58
C TRP A 652 34.52 39.11 22.92
N MET A 653 35.25 37.99 22.90
CA MET A 653 35.80 37.38 24.11
C MET A 653 36.69 38.35 24.89
N LYS A 654 37.53 39.12 24.19
CA LYS A 654 38.39 40.15 24.78
C LYS A 654 37.56 41.29 25.38
N GLU A 655 36.57 41.81 24.68
CA GLU A 655 35.67 42.87 25.18
C GLU A 655 34.88 42.41 26.42
N MET A 656 34.30 41.21 26.38
CA MET A 656 33.53 40.66 27.51
C MET A 656 34.38 40.40 28.75
N SER A 657 35.66 40.05 28.56
CA SER A 657 36.60 39.85 29.68
C SER A 657 36.92 41.15 30.44
N GLN A 658 36.76 42.30 29.79
CA GLN A 658 37.01 43.63 30.38
C GLN A 658 35.80 44.20 31.14
N LEU A 659 34.63 43.56 31.09
CA LEU A 659 33.37 44.01 31.72
C LEU A 659 33.30 43.80 33.26
N GLN A 660 34.40 43.84 34.00
CA GLN A 660 34.35 43.75 35.48
C GLN A 660 33.82 45.04 36.15
N HIS A 661 33.93 46.20 35.51
CA HIS A 661 33.59 47.50 36.08
C HIS A 661 32.08 47.91 36.09
N PRO A 662 31.20 47.49 35.15
CA PRO A 662 29.83 48.03 35.08
C PRO A 662 28.88 47.61 36.22
N LEU A 663 29.08 46.44 36.84
CA LEU A 663 28.26 45.99 37.99
C LEU A 663 28.50 46.81 39.28
N GLN A 664 29.58 47.61 39.30
CA GLN A 664 29.92 48.54 40.37
C GLN A 664 29.42 49.98 40.10
N ALA A 665 28.81 50.25 38.94
CA ALA A 665 28.23 51.55 38.63
C ALA A 665 26.92 51.79 39.41
N THR A 666 26.62 53.06 39.69
CA THR A 666 25.35 53.47 40.31
C THR A 666 24.17 53.26 39.36
N VAL A 667 22.99 53.05 39.94
CA VAL A 667 21.77 52.56 39.25
C VAL A 667 21.31 53.47 38.08
N PHE A 668 21.68 54.75 38.08
CA PHE A 668 21.28 55.72 37.04
C PHE A 668 22.27 55.91 35.88
N VAL A 669 23.38 55.17 35.82
CA VAL A 669 24.32 55.27 34.68
C VAL A 669 23.88 54.32 33.56
N ARG A 670 23.43 54.90 32.44
CA ARG A 670 23.07 54.17 31.20
C ARG A 670 24.29 53.50 30.56
N HIS A 671 24.16 52.22 30.20
CA HIS A 671 25.02 51.58 29.20
C HIS A 671 24.18 50.69 28.24
N PRO A 672 24.53 50.64 26.93
CA PRO A 672 23.83 49.89 25.90
C PRO A 672 23.78 48.37 26.11
N GLU A 673 22.76 47.77 25.52
CA GLU A 673 22.24 46.40 25.65
C GLU A 673 23.26 45.27 25.41
N THR A 674 24.01 44.84 26.42
CA THR A 674 24.98 43.72 26.32
C THR A 674 24.37 42.33 26.53
N GLY A 675 23.17 42.23 27.13
CA GLY A 675 22.57 40.93 27.52
C GLY A 675 22.14 40.04 26.34
N ASN A 676 21.80 40.62 25.19
CA ASN A 676 21.34 39.84 24.04
C ASN A 676 22.49 39.13 23.29
N GLU A 677 23.72 39.66 23.33
CA GLU A 677 24.88 39.03 22.67
C GLU A 677 25.28 37.71 23.30
N THR A 678 25.39 37.67 24.62
CA THR A 678 25.84 36.48 25.34
C THR A 678 24.90 35.29 25.15
N LYS A 679 23.58 35.56 25.15
CA LYS A 679 22.55 34.55 24.87
C LYS A 679 22.64 34.01 23.43
N CYS A 680 22.88 34.88 22.45
CA CYS A 680 23.08 34.45 21.07
C CYS A 680 24.36 33.63 20.89
N MET A 681 25.47 33.98 21.56
CA MET A 681 26.71 33.19 21.51
C MET A 681 26.54 31.78 22.10
N ILE A 682 25.78 31.63 23.20
CA ILE A 682 25.42 30.31 23.77
C ILE A 682 24.62 29.50 22.76
N LYS A 683 23.61 30.10 22.12
CA LYS A 683 22.78 29.44 21.11
C LYS A 683 23.57 29.04 19.86
N LEU A 684 24.63 29.79 19.54
CA LEU A 684 25.56 29.48 18.46
C LEU A 684 26.59 28.41 18.86
N GLY A 685 26.60 27.93 20.10
CA GLY A 685 27.52 26.88 20.56
C GLY A 685 28.98 27.33 20.67
N LEU A 686 29.22 28.63 20.83
CA LEU A 686 30.55 29.20 20.99
C LEU A 686 30.92 29.28 22.48
N GLU A 687 32.22 29.20 22.78
CA GLU A 687 32.72 29.34 24.14
C GLU A 687 32.52 30.77 24.65
N ILE A 688 32.15 30.90 25.94
CA ILE A 688 31.85 32.19 26.58
C ILE A 688 32.65 32.33 27.88
N PRO A 689 33.17 33.53 28.23
CA PRO A 689 33.88 33.75 29.48
C PRO A 689 32.96 33.52 30.70
N GLU A 690 33.51 33.02 31.80
CA GLU A 690 32.77 32.76 33.06
C GLU A 690 32.06 34.02 33.61
N GLN A 691 32.62 35.20 33.35
CA GLN A 691 32.07 36.49 33.73
C GLN A 691 30.72 36.75 33.04
N ALA A 692 30.63 36.47 31.74
CA ALA A 692 29.40 36.69 30.98
C ALA A 692 28.32 35.64 31.33
N LYS A 693 28.71 34.42 31.72
CA LYS A 693 27.77 33.42 32.28
C LYS A 693 27.10 33.90 33.58
N LYS A 694 27.83 34.63 34.44
CA LYS A 694 27.28 35.21 35.68
C LYS A 694 26.28 36.33 35.38
N ILE A 695 26.57 37.19 34.41
CA ILE A 695 25.68 38.29 34.00
C ILE A 695 24.35 37.75 33.42
N VAL A 696 24.39 36.70 32.59
CA VAL A 696 23.17 36.08 32.04
C VAL A 696 22.26 35.50 33.14
N LYS A 697 22.84 34.97 34.24
CA LYS A 697 22.05 34.50 35.39
C LYS A 697 21.35 35.62 36.14
N LEU A 698 21.94 36.81 36.18
CA LEU A 698 21.40 37.99 36.86
C LEU A 698 20.48 38.83 35.96
N GLU A 699 20.38 38.52 34.67
CA GLU A 699 19.70 39.33 33.66
C GLU A 699 18.21 39.56 33.95
N ASN A 700 17.48 38.54 34.40
CA ASN A 700 16.04 38.69 34.69
C ASN A 700 15.81 39.67 35.85
N ASN A 701 16.66 39.60 36.87
CA ASN A 701 16.60 40.50 38.01
C ASN A 701 16.97 41.93 37.57
N LEU A 702 18.03 42.09 36.78
CA LEU A 702 18.46 43.39 36.25
C LEU A 702 17.40 44.02 35.32
N LYS A 703 16.73 43.22 34.48
CA LYS A 703 15.62 43.69 33.63
C LYS A 703 14.39 44.08 34.44
N SER A 704 14.06 43.33 35.48
CA SER A 704 12.97 43.67 36.42
C SER A 704 13.27 44.98 37.15
N ILE A 705 14.51 45.17 37.60
CA ILE A 705 14.96 46.41 38.26
C ILE A 705 14.91 47.58 37.28
N LYS A 706 15.36 47.40 36.03
CA LYS A 706 15.31 48.45 34.98
C LYS A 706 13.88 48.86 34.64
N THR A 707 12.99 47.90 34.37
CA THR A 707 11.60 48.19 34.02
C THR A 707 10.87 48.91 35.15
N HIS A 708 11.07 48.45 36.38
CA HIS A 708 10.49 49.11 37.54
C HIS A 708 11.03 50.53 37.76
N LEU A 709 12.33 50.79 37.48
CA LEU A 709 12.88 52.16 37.47
C LEU A 709 12.27 53.03 36.38
N GLU A 710 12.13 52.51 35.15
CA GLU A 710 11.54 53.22 34.03
C GLU A 710 10.07 53.57 34.32
N ASP A 711 9.29 52.63 34.85
CA ASP A 711 7.89 52.83 35.25
C ASP A 711 7.74 53.88 36.36
N LEU A 712 8.66 53.88 37.33
CA LEU A 712 8.66 54.79 38.47
C LEU A 712 9.01 56.22 38.05
N ILE A 713 10.01 56.39 37.18
CA ILE A 713 10.39 57.69 36.62
C ILE A 713 9.28 58.22 35.72
N GLN A 714 8.74 57.37 34.84
CA GLN A 714 7.63 57.73 33.95
C GLN A 714 6.39 58.15 34.74
N SER A 715 6.03 57.38 35.77
CA SER A 715 4.90 57.71 36.65
C SER A 715 5.10 59.02 37.42
N TYR A 716 6.33 59.32 37.81
CA TYR A 716 6.66 60.61 38.45
C TYR A 716 6.57 61.77 37.47
N GLU A 717 7.06 61.61 36.24
CA GLU A 717 7.00 62.64 35.19
C GLU A 717 5.55 62.93 34.77
N GLU A 718 4.73 61.89 34.60
CA GLU A 718 3.30 62.02 34.35
C GLU A 718 2.57 62.77 35.47
N LEU A 719 2.84 62.41 36.73
CA LEU A 719 2.23 63.11 37.88
C LEU A 719 2.68 64.58 37.98
N CYS A 720 3.92 64.89 37.59
CA CYS A 720 4.38 66.26 37.50
C CYS A 720 3.66 67.05 36.40
N GLN A 721 3.38 66.41 35.25
CA GLN A 721 2.64 67.02 34.13
C GLN A 721 1.14 67.18 34.40
N GLU A 722 0.51 66.24 35.11
CA GLU A 722 -0.91 66.29 35.50
C GLU A 722 -1.20 67.36 36.56
N THR A 723 -0.16 67.98 37.17
CA THR A 723 -0.31 69.03 38.17
C THR A 723 -0.54 70.38 37.50
N PRO A 724 -1.74 71.00 37.63
CA PRO A 724 -1.99 72.31 37.05
C PRO A 724 -1.03 73.37 37.63
N ASN A 725 -0.53 74.28 36.77
CA ASN A 725 0.52 75.25 37.13
C ASN A 725 0.16 76.13 38.34
N TYR A 726 -1.12 76.41 38.56
CA TYR A 726 -1.60 77.20 39.70
C TYR A 726 -1.60 76.40 41.03
N PHE A 727 -1.62 75.07 40.97
CA PHE A 727 -1.43 74.18 42.14
C PHE A 727 0.03 73.78 42.36
N ALA A 728 0.93 73.95 41.38
CA ALA A 728 2.33 73.53 41.44
C ALA A 728 3.07 74.05 42.70
N ASN A 729 2.84 75.30 43.08
CA ASN A 729 3.47 75.92 44.25
C ASN A 729 2.95 75.38 45.59
N ILE A 730 1.73 74.85 45.63
CA ILE A 730 1.12 74.24 46.83
C ILE A 730 1.48 72.73 46.90
N MET A 731 1.69 72.10 45.74
CA MET A 731 2.09 70.69 45.58
C MET A 731 3.60 70.44 45.77
N ALA A 732 4.45 71.47 45.66
CA ALA A 732 5.91 71.39 45.75
C ALA A 732 6.49 70.58 46.94
N PRO A 733 5.92 70.61 48.17
CA PRO A 733 6.45 69.83 49.29
C PRO A 733 6.32 68.31 49.12
N LYS A 734 5.46 67.83 48.21
CA LYS A 734 5.32 66.41 47.86
C LYS A 734 6.31 66.00 46.77
N MET A 735 6.56 66.87 45.80
CA MET A 735 7.62 66.69 44.79
C MET A 735 9.01 66.57 45.46
N GLN A 736 9.32 67.45 46.42
CA GLN A 736 10.59 67.40 47.16
C GLN A 736 10.80 66.10 47.96
N LYS A 737 9.73 65.49 48.47
CA LYS A 737 9.82 64.19 49.16
C LYS A 737 10.17 63.07 48.19
N MET A 738 9.61 63.09 46.98
CA MET A 738 9.95 62.11 45.94
C MET A 738 11.37 62.30 45.42
N GLU A 739 11.80 63.55 45.20
CA GLU A 739 13.17 63.88 44.79
C GLU A 739 14.21 63.43 45.83
N ALA A 740 13.90 63.54 47.13
CA ALA A 740 14.79 63.07 48.20
C ALA A 740 15.00 61.55 48.16
N VAL A 741 13.93 60.78 47.89
CA VAL A 741 14.01 59.32 47.73
C VAL A 741 14.82 58.99 46.48
N LEU A 742 14.50 59.58 45.32
CA LEU A 742 15.24 59.36 44.07
C LEU A 742 16.74 59.69 44.18
N ARG A 743 17.11 60.66 45.02
CA ARG A 743 18.51 61.03 45.29
C ARG A 743 19.31 59.88 45.93
N GLN A 744 18.67 59.03 46.73
CA GLN A 744 19.32 57.86 47.33
C GLN A 744 19.78 56.85 46.26
N GLY A 745 19.01 56.69 45.19
CA GLY A 745 19.38 55.85 44.05
C GLY A 745 20.51 56.44 43.19
N LEU A 746 20.72 57.76 43.20
CA LEU A 746 21.79 58.45 42.46
C LEU A 746 23.16 58.29 43.12
N THR A 747 23.22 58.20 44.45
CA THR A 747 24.49 58.30 45.20
C THR A 747 24.90 57.03 45.95
N MET A 748 23.96 56.18 46.38
CA MET A 748 24.27 55.06 47.29
C MET A 748 23.98 53.66 46.72
N LEU A 749 23.05 53.53 45.77
CA LEU A 749 22.62 52.22 45.27
C LEU A 749 23.40 51.85 43.99
N THR A 750 23.99 50.65 43.99
CA THR A 750 24.60 50.00 42.82
C THR A 750 23.72 48.83 42.34
N TRP A 751 23.89 48.41 41.09
CA TRP A 751 23.13 47.30 40.45
C TRP A 751 23.24 45.93 41.16
N SER A 752 24.10 45.82 42.18
CA SER A 752 24.32 44.62 42.99
C SER A 752 23.84 44.76 44.45
N SER A 753 23.23 45.89 44.82
CA SER A 753 22.80 46.16 46.20
C SER A 753 21.50 45.42 46.56
N VAL A 754 21.47 44.82 47.76
CA VAL A 754 20.30 44.08 48.30
C VAL A 754 19.17 45.03 48.73
N SER A 755 19.48 46.31 48.96
CA SER A 755 18.57 47.36 49.42
C SER A 755 17.72 48.01 48.30
N LEU A 756 17.79 47.51 47.06
CA LEU A 756 17.01 48.04 45.94
C LEU A 756 15.50 47.82 46.10
N GLU A 757 15.07 46.70 46.67
CA GLU A 757 13.65 46.37 46.81
C GLU A 757 12.94 47.22 47.88
N SER A 758 13.64 47.53 48.98
CA SER A 758 13.14 48.49 49.98
C SER A 758 13.04 49.90 49.44
N PHE A 759 13.97 50.29 48.55
CA PHE A 759 13.94 51.59 47.88
C PHE A 759 12.72 51.73 46.96
N PHE A 760 12.41 50.69 46.18
CA PHE A 760 11.24 50.69 45.30
C PHE A 760 9.92 50.78 46.07
N GLN A 761 9.77 50.04 47.17
CA GLN A 761 8.59 50.11 48.02
C GLN A 761 8.38 51.52 48.62
N GLU A 762 9.45 52.17 49.06
CA GLU A 762 9.39 53.54 49.59
C GLU A 762 8.99 54.55 48.51
N ALA A 763 9.57 54.44 47.33
CA ALA A 763 9.28 55.33 46.21
C ALA A 763 7.85 55.16 45.65
N ASP A 764 7.37 53.91 45.51
CA ASP A 764 5.99 53.62 45.08
C ASP A 764 4.95 54.15 46.08
N GLN A 765 5.23 54.01 47.38
CA GLN A 765 4.32 54.50 48.41
C GLN A 765 4.20 56.03 48.38
N VAL A 766 5.32 56.73 48.17
CA VAL A 766 5.33 58.19 48.02
C VAL A 766 4.58 58.62 46.76
N LEU A 767 4.76 57.94 45.63
CA LEU A 767 4.04 58.20 44.38
C LEU A 767 2.54 57.97 44.51
N TYR A 768 2.11 56.86 45.13
CA TYR A 768 0.69 56.54 45.33
C TYR A 768 -0.02 57.63 46.14
N MET A 769 0.62 58.07 47.23
CA MET A 769 0.09 59.13 48.07
C MET A 769 0.03 60.48 47.35
N TYR A 770 0.94 60.75 46.41
CA TYR A 770 0.91 61.94 45.57
C TYR A 770 -0.23 61.88 44.56
N ARG A 771 -0.39 60.76 43.85
CA ARG A 771 -1.46 60.53 42.86
C ARG A 771 -2.87 60.64 43.47
N GLN A 772 -3.09 60.03 44.63
CA GLN A 772 -4.40 60.07 45.29
C GLN A 772 -4.79 61.50 45.70
N PHE A 773 -3.79 62.30 46.09
CA PHE A 773 -4.00 63.69 46.47
C PHE A 773 -4.32 64.56 45.25
N LEU A 774 -3.53 64.42 44.18
CA LEU A 774 -3.76 65.12 42.92
C LEU A 774 -5.16 64.89 42.37
N LYS A 775 -5.61 63.62 42.33
CA LYS A 775 -6.94 63.26 41.84
C LYS A 775 -8.06 63.97 42.61
N LYS A 776 -7.97 64.03 43.94
CA LYS A 776 -8.97 64.73 44.76
C LYS A 776 -9.01 66.24 44.49
N VAL A 777 -7.87 66.84 44.19
CA VAL A 777 -7.77 68.27 43.88
C VAL A 777 -8.35 68.56 42.49
N ASN A 778 -7.99 67.77 41.48
CA ASN A 778 -8.51 67.93 40.12
C ASN A 778 -10.02 67.67 40.06
N ASP A 779 -10.52 66.61 40.71
CA ASP A 779 -11.97 66.31 40.75
C ASP A 779 -12.78 67.47 41.36
N LEU A 780 -12.26 68.15 42.40
CA LEU A 780 -12.92 69.30 43.01
C LEU A 780 -12.86 70.55 42.13
N SER A 781 -11.74 70.79 41.46
CA SER A 781 -11.58 71.93 40.54
C SER A 781 -12.48 71.79 39.32
N GLU A 782 -12.35 70.69 38.58
CA GLU A 782 -13.03 70.53 37.29
C GLU A 782 -14.55 70.41 37.46
N VAL A 783 -15.00 69.56 38.40
CA VAL A 783 -16.44 69.21 38.50
C VAL A 783 -17.24 70.24 39.29
N LYS A 784 -16.68 70.79 40.37
CA LYS A 784 -17.43 71.70 41.25
C LYS A 784 -17.19 73.18 40.96
N ILE A 785 -16.08 73.54 40.32
CA ILE A 785 -15.74 74.94 40.05
C ILE A 785 -15.86 75.23 38.56
N ASP A 786 -15.08 74.56 37.70
CA ASP A 786 -15.00 74.91 36.28
C ASP A 786 -16.30 74.64 35.51
N LEU A 787 -16.99 73.50 35.74
CA LEU A 787 -18.30 73.25 35.13
C LEU A 787 -19.36 74.29 35.53
N ILE A 788 -19.38 74.73 36.79
CA ILE A 788 -20.34 75.74 37.25
C ILE A 788 -20.02 77.11 36.63
N LEU A 789 -18.74 77.45 36.49
CA LEU A 789 -18.29 78.66 35.79
C LEU A 789 -18.70 78.65 34.32
N GLU A 790 -18.54 77.53 33.62
CA GLU A 790 -18.99 77.37 32.24
C GLU A 790 -20.51 77.50 32.12
N GLU A 791 -21.28 76.85 33.01
CA GLU A 791 -22.72 77.02 33.07
C GLU A 791 -23.15 78.48 33.30
N ILE A 792 -22.45 79.22 34.17
CA ILE A 792 -22.70 80.65 34.42
C ILE A 792 -22.49 81.43 33.12
N SER A 793 -21.36 81.21 32.44
CA SER A 793 -21.02 81.92 31.19
C SER A 793 -22.03 81.71 30.06
N ASN A 794 -22.74 80.59 30.06
CA ASN A 794 -23.73 80.23 29.05
C ASN A 794 -25.16 80.67 29.41
N THR A 795 -25.38 81.32 30.56
CA THR A 795 -26.71 81.78 30.94
C THR A 795 -27.15 83.00 30.12
N LEU A 796 -28.35 82.90 29.52
CA LEU A 796 -29.03 84.01 28.86
C LEU A 796 -29.88 84.77 29.88
N LEU A 797 -29.61 86.06 30.03
CA LEU A 797 -30.26 86.98 30.98
C LEU A 797 -31.52 87.64 30.42
N ILE A 798 -31.81 87.49 29.12
CA ILE A 798 -32.94 88.13 28.44
C ILE A 798 -33.76 87.06 27.71
N VAL A 799 -35.09 87.13 27.79
CA VAL A 799 -36.02 86.31 26.99
C VAL A 799 -36.58 87.15 25.84
N LEU A 800 -36.43 86.63 24.63
CA LEU A 800 -36.92 87.28 23.42
C LEU A 800 -38.07 86.44 22.83
N PRO A 801 -39.28 87.00 22.63
CA PRO A 801 -40.47 86.26 22.17
C PRO A 801 -40.29 85.75 20.73
N ALA A 802 -40.45 84.44 20.53
CA ALA A 802 -40.21 83.76 19.24
C ALA A 802 -41.34 83.89 18.23
N ASP A 803 -42.58 84.07 18.68
CA ASP A 803 -43.76 84.05 17.83
C ASP A 803 -44.56 85.37 17.93
N GLY A 804 -44.36 86.25 16.94
CA GLY A 804 -45.22 87.42 16.67
C GLY A 804 -44.88 88.73 17.42
N PRO A 805 -45.35 89.88 16.91
CA PRO A 805 -45.10 91.20 17.50
C PRO A 805 -45.79 91.32 18.87
N THR A 806 -45.00 91.59 19.92
CA THR A 806 -45.47 91.80 21.29
C THR A 806 -45.35 93.29 21.64
N GLU A 807 -46.29 93.84 22.41
CA GLU A 807 -46.18 95.22 22.92
C GLU A 807 -44.97 95.39 23.84
N VAL A 808 -44.29 96.54 23.72
CA VAL A 808 -43.01 96.84 24.38
C VAL A 808 -43.12 96.76 25.90
N GLU A 809 -44.23 97.20 26.48
CA GLU A 809 -44.46 97.18 27.94
C GLU A 809 -44.49 95.74 28.49
N ASN A 810 -45.18 94.82 27.79
CA ASN A 810 -45.26 93.42 28.20
C ASN A 810 -43.89 92.72 28.11
N MET A 811 -43.10 93.04 27.08
CA MET A 811 -41.74 92.52 26.93
C MET A 811 -40.80 93.05 28.03
N LEU A 812 -40.97 94.30 28.46
CA LEU A 812 -40.21 94.88 29.56
C LEU A 812 -40.55 94.18 30.88
N THR A 813 -41.84 94.04 31.24
CA THR A 813 -42.24 93.34 32.49
C THR A 813 -41.83 91.87 32.52
N CYS A 814 -41.93 91.15 31.39
CA CYS A 814 -41.49 89.75 31.32
C CYS A 814 -39.96 89.62 31.46
N ASN A 815 -39.21 90.54 30.86
CA ASN A 815 -37.76 90.56 31.01
C ASN A 815 -37.32 90.98 32.41
N GLU A 816 -38.01 91.94 33.05
CA GLU A 816 -37.74 92.32 34.44
C GLU A 816 -37.88 91.10 35.37
N ALA A 817 -39.02 90.38 35.32
CA ALA A 817 -39.24 89.18 36.12
C ALA A 817 -38.23 88.06 35.81
N TYR A 818 -37.90 87.84 34.54
CA TYR A 818 -36.92 86.83 34.14
C TYR A 818 -35.49 87.20 34.57
N THR A 819 -35.10 88.48 34.48
CA THR A 819 -33.79 88.95 34.95
C THR A 819 -33.64 88.77 36.44
N GLU A 820 -34.70 88.94 37.23
CA GLU A 820 -34.71 88.72 38.67
C GLU A 820 -34.51 87.22 39.00
N GLU A 821 -35.26 86.33 38.34
CA GLU A 821 -35.09 84.87 38.49
C GLU A 821 -33.68 84.40 38.10
N ARG A 822 -33.14 84.93 37.00
CA ARG A 822 -31.78 84.58 36.54
C ARG A 822 -30.70 85.15 37.47
N ALA A 823 -30.90 86.33 38.04
CA ALA A 823 -29.98 86.91 39.01
C ALA A 823 -29.91 86.05 40.29
N GLU A 824 -31.05 85.55 40.78
CA GLU A 824 -31.07 84.62 41.92
C GLU A 824 -30.36 83.30 41.60
N LEU A 825 -30.60 82.72 40.42
CA LEU A 825 -29.91 81.49 39.98
C LEU A 825 -28.39 81.70 39.89
N LEU A 826 -27.95 82.83 39.33
CA LEU A 826 -26.53 83.17 39.25
C LEU A 826 -25.90 83.36 40.62
N ASN A 827 -26.61 84.01 41.55
CA ASN A 827 -26.14 84.15 42.93
C ASN A 827 -26.01 82.80 43.64
N GLN A 828 -26.96 81.88 43.46
CA GLN A 828 -26.87 80.52 44.01
C GLN A 828 -25.68 79.74 43.44
N LYS A 829 -25.41 79.88 42.13
CA LYS A 829 -24.24 79.24 41.50
C LYS A 829 -22.92 79.85 41.96
N SER A 830 -22.87 81.17 42.14
CA SER A 830 -21.73 81.89 42.72
C SER A 830 -21.40 81.39 44.12
N MET A 831 -22.41 81.25 44.99
CA MET A 831 -22.22 80.70 46.34
C MET A 831 -21.68 79.27 46.33
N ARG A 832 -22.16 78.42 45.41
CA ARG A 832 -21.64 77.04 45.29
C ARG A 832 -20.17 77.00 44.87
N ILE A 833 -19.72 77.94 44.05
CA ILE A 833 -18.31 78.08 43.68
C ILE A 833 -17.50 78.52 44.90
N GLU A 834 -17.98 79.50 45.68
CA GLU A 834 -17.33 79.91 46.93
C GLU A 834 -17.20 78.75 47.93
N ASP A 835 -18.28 77.98 48.13
CA ASP A 835 -18.27 76.79 48.99
C ASP A 835 -17.29 75.72 48.48
N ALA A 836 -17.21 75.49 47.17
CA ALA A 836 -16.29 74.54 46.56
C ALA A 836 -14.83 74.99 46.68
N VAL A 837 -14.54 76.28 46.53
CA VAL A 837 -13.21 76.87 46.74
C VAL A 837 -12.81 76.75 48.22
N GLN A 838 -13.75 76.93 49.15
CA GLN A 838 -13.50 76.73 50.58
C GLN A 838 -13.26 75.25 50.94
N GLU A 839 -13.99 74.32 50.31
CA GLU A 839 -13.76 72.88 50.44
C GLU A 839 -12.37 72.50 49.91
N LEU A 840 -11.97 73.05 48.75
CA LEU A 840 -10.65 72.85 48.17
C LEU A 840 -9.53 73.34 49.11
N ILE A 841 -9.69 74.54 49.70
CA ILE A 841 -8.77 75.05 50.74
C ILE A 841 -8.71 74.11 51.94
N SER A 842 -9.86 73.59 52.40
CA SER A 842 -9.89 72.66 53.54
C SER A 842 -9.17 71.33 53.25
N VAL A 843 -9.19 70.87 51.99
CA VAL A 843 -8.44 69.68 51.56
C VAL A 843 -6.94 69.96 51.58
N PHE A 844 -6.52 71.15 51.15
CA PHE A 844 -5.12 71.58 51.26
C PHE A 844 -4.69 71.75 52.73
N GLU A 845 -5.52 72.35 53.58
CA GLU A 845 -5.27 72.55 55.02
C GLU A 845 -5.13 71.24 55.78
N LYS A 846 -6.07 70.30 55.63
CA LYS A 846 -6.01 68.98 56.28
C LYS A 846 -4.72 68.24 55.90
N HIS A 847 -4.28 68.35 54.65
CA HIS A 847 -3.04 67.71 54.21
C HIS A 847 -1.77 68.46 54.65
N TYR A 848 -1.86 69.77 54.93
CA TYR A 848 -0.80 70.57 55.54
C TYR A 848 -0.68 70.28 57.05
N GLU A 849 -1.81 70.13 57.76
CA GLU A 849 -1.88 69.81 59.20
C GLU A 849 -1.49 68.36 59.55
N ILE A 850 -1.71 67.39 58.65
CA ILE A 850 -1.22 66.00 58.85
C ILE A 850 0.32 65.95 58.99
N LYS A 851 1.06 67.00 58.59
CA LYS A 851 2.49 67.17 58.87
C LYS A 851 2.81 67.68 60.29
N LEU A 852 1.85 68.29 60.99
CA LEU A 852 2.04 68.92 62.31
C LEU A 852 1.64 68.01 63.48
N SER A 853 0.77 67.01 63.29
CA SER A 853 0.14 66.28 64.40
C SER A 853 0.66 64.85 64.67
N LYS A 854 1.87 64.48 64.24
CA LYS A 854 2.50 63.22 64.68
C LYS A 854 3.97 63.43 65.02
N GLU A 855 4.23 64.03 66.18
CA GLU A 855 5.45 63.79 66.97
C GLU A 855 5.25 64.30 68.42
N ALA A 856 4.66 63.48 69.29
CA ALA A 856 4.83 63.59 70.74
C ALA A 856 4.56 62.26 71.47
N SER A 857 5.63 61.71 72.06
CA SER A 857 5.71 60.76 73.18
C SER A 857 5.29 59.30 72.89
N GLU A 858 6.02 58.24 73.25
CA GLU A 858 7.26 58.05 74.01
C GLU A 858 7.58 56.53 74.03
N LYS A 859 8.84 56.10 73.84
CA LYS A 859 9.61 55.30 74.84
C LYS A 859 10.81 54.48 74.28
N HIS A 860 11.96 54.84 74.88
CA HIS A 860 13.13 54.06 75.31
C HIS A 860 14.17 53.57 74.26
N VAL A 861 15.42 54.07 74.17
CA VAL A 861 16.55 54.19 75.17
C VAL A 861 16.89 52.78 75.69
N LEU A 862 18.03 52.11 75.48
CA LEU A 862 19.47 52.39 75.28
C LEU A 862 20.15 50.98 75.12
N PRO A 863 21.47 50.76 75.21
CA PRO A 863 22.67 51.51 74.76
C PRO A 863 23.66 50.58 73.96
N VAL A 864 24.52 51.11 73.06
CA VAL A 864 25.98 51.40 73.25
C VAL A 864 26.80 50.12 73.62
N GLN A 865 27.92 49.72 73.02
CA GLN A 865 29.12 50.42 72.56
C GLN A 865 30.01 49.45 71.72
N GLU A 866 31.03 50.02 71.07
CA GLU A 866 32.34 49.39 70.77
C GLU A 866 32.47 48.41 69.59
N LYS A 867 33.14 48.83 68.49
CA LYS A 867 34.61 48.90 68.37
C LYS A 867 35.09 49.49 67.03
N HIS A 868 36.16 50.27 67.13
CA HIS A 868 37.00 50.86 66.08
C HIS A 868 37.66 49.83 65.13
N ILE A 869 38.09 50.32 63.95
CA ILE A 869 39.44 50.22 63.30
C ILE A 869 39.24 50.63 61.82
N ALA A 870 39.50 51.88 61.42
CA ALA A 870 40.76 52.45 60.91
C ALA A 870 41.14 51.98 59.49
N PHE A 871 41.18 52.90 58.52
CA PHE A 871 42.33 53.08 57.62
C PHE A 871 42.38 54.50 57.01
N GLU A 872 43.54 55.10 57.26
CA GLU A 872 44.31 56.21 56.68
C GLU A 872 43.71 57.28 55.75
N LYS A 873 44.12 58.49 56.14
CA LYS A 873 43.99 59.82 55.55
C LYS A 873 44.71 59.97 54.21
N ILE A 874 44.18 60.84 53.36
CA ILE A 874 45.00 61.85 52.68
C ILE A 874 44.47 63.20 53.12
N GLU A 875 45.42 64.02 53.56
CA GLU A 875 45.29 65.35 54.13
C GLU A 875 44.88 66.39 53.07
N GLU A 876 44.05 67.35 53.47
CA GLU A 876 44.41 68.77 53.40
C GLU A 876 43.54 69.58 54.38
N GLU A 877 44.26 70.21 55.31
CA GLU A 877 43.96 71.31 56.23
C GLU A 877 43.10 72.42 55.58
N ARG A 878 42.24 73.24 56.21
CA ARG A 878 41.93 73.81 57.55
C ARG A 878 40.57 74.55 57.33
N GLU A 879 39.69 74.91 58.25
CA GLU A 879 39.80 75.32 59.65
C GLU A 879 38.36 75.30 60.24
N ASN A 880 38.24 74.80 61.48
CA ASN A 880 37.01 74.79 62.27
C ASN A 880 36.62 76.19 62.73
N ASN A 881 35.32 76.44 62.93
CA ASN A 881 34.78 76.98 64.19
C ASN A 881 33.24 76.96 64.18
N ILE A 882 32.68 76.03 64.96
CA ILE A 882 31.34 76.13 65.56
C ILE A 882 31.64 76.44 67.04
N PRO A 883 30.98 77.41 67.72
CA PRO A 883 29.82 76.98 68.49
C PRO A 883 28.69 78.00 68.71
N SER A 884 27.52 77.38 68.92
CA SER A 884 26.50 77.74 69.90
C SER A 884 25.69 79.02 69.69
N SER A 885 24.42 78.85 69.35
CA SER A 885 23.36 78.95 70.36
C SER A 885 22.00 78.58 69.76
N LEU A 886 21.44 77.49 70.28
CA LEU A 886 20.00 77.26 70.28
C LEU A 886 19.34 78.39 71.09
N GLN A 887 18.47 79.18 70.47
CA GLN A 887 17.34 79.79 71.15
C GLN A 887 16.26 80.22 70.15
N SER A 888 15.02 79.85 70.51
CA SER A 888 13.72 80.29 69.96
C SER A 888 13.25 79.68 68.62
N ASP A 889 12.88 78.41 68.73
CA ASP A 889 12.15 77.57 67.78
C ASP A 889 10.64 77.92 67.67
N ASN A 890 10.26 79.20 67.70
CA ASN A 890 8.84 79.60 67.60
C ASN A 890 8.48 80.43 66.34
N ASN A 891 9.45 80.91 65.56
CA ASN A 891 9.15 81.82 64.42
C ASN A 891 9.06 81.14 63.05
N LYS A 892 9.75 80.01 62.80
CA LYS A 892 9.74 79.35 61.48
C LYS A 892 8.43 78.65 61.14
N ASP A 893 7.66 78.27 62.15
CA ASP A 893 6.34 77.66 61.96
C ASP A 893 5.30 78.72 61.58
N SER A 894 5.40 79.94 62.13
CA SER A 894 4.54 81.06 61.75
C SER A 894 4.77 81.51 60.30
N ASP A 895 6.02 81.55 59.84
CA ASP A 895 6.36 81.99 58.48
C ASP A 895 5.79 81.06 57.39
N LYS A 896 5.77 79.75 57.63
CA LYS A 896 5.25 78.75 56.67
C LYS A 896 3.73 78.67 56.67
N GLU A 897 3.12 78.84 57.84
CA GLU A 897 1.66 78.92 57.97
C GLU A 897 1.13 80.22 57.34
N ASP A 898 1.86 81.33 57.49
CA ASP A 898 1.55 82.61 56.84
C ASP A 898 1.76 82.55 55.32
N GLU A 899 2.78 81.84 54.82
CA GLU A 899 2.98 81.62 53.38
C GLU A 899 1.85 80.77 52.77
N PHE A 900 1.39 79.73 53.48
CA PHE A 900 0.26 78.91 53.05
C PHE A 900 -1.06 79.71 53.05
N LYS A 901 -1.32 80.50 54.09
CA LYS A 901 -2.49 81.41 54.16
C LYS A 901 -2.46 82.46 53.06
N LYS A 902 -1.28 82.99 52.70
CA LYS A 902 -1.13 83.92 51.57
C LYS A 902 -1.47 83.25 50.23
N LYS A 903 -1.01 82.02 50.00
CA LYS A 903 -1.32 81.26 48.77
C LYS A 903 -2.78 80.85 48.67
N CYS A 904 -3.44 80.51 49.78
CA CYS A 904 -4.89 80.26 49.79
C CYS A 904 -5.68 81.51 49.40
N LYS A 905 -5.24 82.71 49.84
CA LYS A 905 -5.85 83.98 49.41
C LYS A 905 -5.65 84.27 47.93
N GLU A 906 -4.48 83.97 47.38
CA GLU A 906 -4.22 84.09 45.93
C GLU A 906 -5.12 83.15 45.11
N LEU A 907 -5.39 81.95 45.63
CA LEU A 907 -6.26 80.96 45.00
C LEU A 907 -7.74 81.38 45.01
N VAL A 908 -8.22 81.96 46.12
CA VAL A 908 -9.55 82.58 46.20
C VAL A 908 -9.66 83.76 45.23
N ALA A 909 -8.63 84.60 45.15
CA ALA A 909 -8.60 85.73 44.22
C ALA A 909 -8.65 85.27 42.74
N TYR A 910 -7.96 84.17 42.42
CA TYR A 910 -7.98 83.57 41.08
C TYR A 910 -9.39 83.12 40.67
N PHE A 911 -10.05 82.29 41.48
CA PHE A 911 -11.40 81.81 41.16
C PHE A 911 -12.45 82.93 41.21
N SER A 912 -12.27 83.93 42.08
CA SER A 912 -13.12 85.14 42.09
C SER A 912 -13.01 85.93 40.79
N HIS A 913 -11.81 86.02 40.21
CA HIS A 913 -11.60 86.67 38.91
C HIS A 913 -12.25 85.88 37.76
N GLN A 914 -12.11 84.56 37.77
CA GLN A 914 -12.70 83.67 36.76
C GLN A 914 -14.23 83.65 36.80
N LEU A 915 -14.81 83.75 38.00
CA LEU A 915 -16.25 83.96 38.20
C LEU A 915 -16.72 85.29 37.58
N LEU A 916 -15.96 86.36 37.81
CA LEU A 916 -16.27 87.68 37.25
C LEU A 916 -16.19 87.69 35.72
N GLU A 917 -15.19 87.03 35.14
CA GLU A 917 -15.07 86.86 33.68
C GLU A 917 -16.23 86.04 33.10
N SER A 918 -16.67 84.99 33.80
CA SER A 918 -17.80 84.16 33.38
C SER A 918 -19.12 84.93 33.40
N LEU A 919 -19.35 85.77 34.43
CA LEU A 919 -20.50 86.67 34.49
C LEU A 919 -20.46 87.75 33.37
N GLN A 920 -19.27 88.26 33.04
CA GLN A 920 -19.09 89.16 31.89
C GLN A 920 -19.42 88.46 30.56
N LYS A 921 -19.03 87.19 30.38
CA LYS A 921 -19.39 86.42 29.18
C LYS A 921 -20.90 86.20 29.07
N ALA A 922 -21.58 85.88 30.18
CA ALA A 922 -23.03 85.69 30.20
C ALA A 922 -23.80 86.97 29.82
N THR A 923 -23.37 88.11 30.36
CA THR A 923 -23.94 89.43 30.02
C THR A 923 -23.68 89.79 28.57
N GLN A 924 -22.46 89.55 28.05
CA GLN A 924 -22.13 89.78 26.64
C GLN A 924 -22.94 88.88 25.70
N LEU A 925 -23.09 87.59 26.01
CA LEU A 925 -23.87 86.63 25.23
C LEU A 925 -25.35 87.04 25.16
N SER A 926 -25.88 87.60 26.25
CA SER A 926 -27.24 88.15 26.30
C SER A 926 -27.40 89.42 25.45
N LEU A 927 -26.43 90.34 25.52
CA LEU A 927 -26.41 91.54 24.68
C LEU A 927 -26.24 91.23 23.19
N ASP A 928 -25.40 90.26 22.85
CA ASP A 928 -25.19 89.81 21.47
C ASP A 928 -26.42 89.10 20.91
N SER A 929 -27.12 88.32 21.74
CA SER A 929 -28.40 87.71 21.37
C SER A 929 -29.50 88.75 21.14
N LEU A 930 -29.52 89.82 21.94
CA LEU A 930 -30.39 90.97 21.72
C LEU A 930 -30.03 91.70 20.41
N LYS A 931 -28.76 92.00 20.18
CA LYS A 931 -28.26 92.64 18.95
C LYS A 931 -28.54 91.84 17.68
N LYS A 932 -28.50 90.50 17.75
CA LYS A 932 -28.81 89.65 16.59
C LYS A 932 -30.28 89.65 16.20
N ARG A 933 -31.17 90.04 17.11
CA ARG A 933 -32.62 89.94 16.95
C ARG A 933 -33.29 91.29 16.66
N ILE A 934 -32.63 92.38 17.02
CA ILE A 934 -32.85 93.74 16.48
C ILE A 934 -32.31 93.77 15.05
#